data_AF-A0A0F3GQ45-F1
#
_entry.id   AF-A0A0F3GQ45-F1
#
_cell.length_a   1.000
_cell.length_b   1.000
_cell.length_c   1.000
_cell.angle_alpha   90.00
_cell.angle_beta   90.00
_cell.angle_gamma   90.00
#
_symmetry.space_group_name_H-M   'P 1'
#
loop_
_entity.id
_entity.type
_entity.pdbx_description
1 polymer ?
#
loop_
_entity_poly.entity_id
_entity_poly.type
_entity_poly.pdbx_seq_one_letter_code
_entity_poly.pdbx_strand_id
1 'polypeptide(L)'
;MLLVLAVVAVIGAAYAGTVSLPQTGQTTSYDANTPQRDDGAFQSGVAWPNPRFTDNSDQTVTDNLTGLMWTKNANLPGGNMPWQQALDYVASMNTGAGTYGYTDWRLPNINELESLVNAGQANQATWLNSQGFSNIQSPDYWSSTSYATATSDAWFVRMVEGIVNASVKSSYDYVWPVRSGSSTIWQTGQTICYDASGITINCTGTGQDGELQKGVAWPNPRFTNNGNLTVTDNLTGLLWMKYADTPTMGGCTGGIKYWQPTLDYVLCLNAANYLGYSDWRLPNIKELFSLIDHAMYNPPVPSGHPFTNVQSSNLYWSSTSYAGPASNAWSVGMAAGNIAIDVKSNNLYYALPVRTGPVGTLFNLAVSNSGTGTGTVTSTSSEINCGSTCTFPYPTGASVTLTATADSGSTFTGWSVDCSGTSSTCTLTMSSAKNVTATFANPTPTPTPTATPTPTPTATPTPTPTTTPTPTPTSAPTPTPVPTPVVVTDEKGNPVTISVATTATISSISATTTPDANGLKLSTGNSGRLPIGTITFTLTNVQPNVDTQITFYMPQTINVNRVFKYGPTSTNTTPHWYDFNCNKSVSNKPCGEVNVVQGQKIVTLHMTDGALGDNDLTVNGTIVDPVAFVQDVTAVPTLNEYGTIILMAFSGLVLMRRLKGKS
;
A
#
# COMPACT_ATOMS: atom_id res chain seq x y z
N MET A 1 -38.64 -25.44 42.73
CA MET A 1 -37.62 -24.38 42.84
C MET A 1 -36.43 -24.80 41.99
N LEU A 2 -36.44 -24.43 40.71
CA LEU A 2 -35.28 -24.54 39.82
C LEU A 2 -35.34 -23.31 38.90
N LEU A 3 -34.52 -22.32 39.24
CA LEU A 3 -34.43 -21.06 38.51
C LEU A 3 -33.44 -21.27 37.38
N VAL A 4 -33.91 -21.32 36.13
CA VAL A 4 -33.05 -21.31 34.95
C VAL A 4 -32.66 -19.86 34.71
N LEU A 5 -31.44 -19.49 35.09
CA LEU A 5 -30.84 -18.21 34.72
C LEU A 5 -30.49 -18.26 33.23
N ALA A 6 -31.28 -17.58 32.40
CA ALA A 6 -30.88 -17.26 31.04
C ALA A 6 -29.76 -16.21 31.11
N VAL A 7 -28.52 -16.64 30.86
CA VAL A 7 -27.41 -15.73 30.60
C VAL A 7 -27.68 -15.10 29.23
N VAL A 8 -28.22 -13.89 29.24
CA VAL A 8 -28.24 -13.03 28.05
C VAL A 8 -26.80 -12.62 27.80
N ALA A 9 -26.12 -13.35 26.90
CA ALA A 9 -24.88 -12.88 26.31
C ALA A 9 -25.22 -11.61 25.51
N VAL A 10 -24.88 -10.45 26.05
CA VAL A 10 -24.81 -9.22 25.26
C VAL A 10 -23.67 -9.44 24.28
N ILE A 11 -24.01 -9.86 23.06
CA ILE A 11 -23.07 -9.96 21.95
C ILE A 11 -22.67 -8.51 21.64
N GLY A 12 -21.51 -8.10 22.15
CA GLY A 12 -20.94 -6.81 21.81
C GLY A 12 -20.74 -6.75 20.30
N ALA A 13 -21.33 -5.75 19.66
CA ALA A 13 -21.09 -5.47 18.26
C ALA A 13 -19.58 -5.27 18.06
N ALA A 14 -18.98 -6.08 17.20
CA ALA A 14 -17.59 -5.94 16.82
C ALA A 14 -17.50 -4.81 15.78
N TYR A 15 -16.79 -3.73 16.12
CA TYR A 15 -16.74 -2.50 15.35
C TYR A 15 -15.63 -2.53 14.29
N ALA A 16 -15.98 -2.19 13.04
CA ALA A 16 -15.01 -1.63 12.10
C ALA A 16 -14.44 -0.33 12.68
N GLY A 17 -13.13 -0.10 12.59
CA GLY A 17 -12.57 1.23 12.83
C GLY A 17 -13.21 2.26 11.88
N THR A 18 -13.45 3.48 12.37
CA THR A 18 -13.89 4.60 11.52
C THR A 18 -12.76 5.22 10.69
N VAL A 19 -11.51 4.88 11.00
CA VAL A 19 -10.30 5.29 10.29
C VAL A 19 -9.47 4.05 9.94
N SER A 20 -8.98 4.01 8.71
CA SER A 20 -7.98 3.04 8.29
C SER A 20 -6.60 3.72 8.26
N LEU A 21 -5.69 3.25 9.11
CA LEU A 21 -4.35 3.83 9.20
C LEU A 21 -3.51 3.45 7.98
N PRO A 22 -2.71 4.38 7.43
CA PRO A 22 -1.85 4.07 6.29
C PRO A 22 -0.64 3.24 6.72
N GLN A 23 -0.07 2.51 5.78
CA GLN A 23 1.31 2.03 5.88
C GLN A 23 2.26 3.20 6.13
N THR A 24 3.41 2.92 6.73
CA THR A 24 4.42 3.94 7.07
C THR A 24 5.30 4.35 5.88
N GLY A 25 5.26 3.57 4.80
CA GLY A 25 6.19 3.66 3.67
C GLY A 25 7.49 2.86 3.85
N GLN A 26 7.69 2.21 5.00
CA GLN A 26 8.83 1.32 5.22
C GLN A 26 8.61 -0.04 4.56
N THR A 27 9.46 -0.39 3.60
CA THR A 27 9.42 -1.70 2.89
C THR A 27 10.62 -2.59 3.18
N THR A 28 11.64 -2.04 3.84
CA THR A 28 12.88 -2.75 4.21
C THR A 28 12.79 -3.13 5.67
N SER A 29 12.94 -4.42 5.98
CA SER A 29 13.10 -4.88 7.35
C SER A 29 14.53 -4.66 7.84
N TYR A 30 14.63 -4.22 9.09
CA TYR A 30 15.86 -4.04 9.84
C TYR A 30 15.88 -4.88 11.12
N ASP A 31 14.91 -5.80 11.29
CA ASP A 31 15.01 -6.90 12.24
C ASP A 31 16.12 -7.86 11.80
N ALA A 32 17.07 -8.11 12.69
CA ALA A 32 18.18 -9.03 12.45
C ALA A 32 17.77 -10.50 12.61
N ASN A 33 16.64 -10.76 13.26
CA ASN A 33 16.15 -12.11 13.55
C ASN A 33 15.22 -12.63 12.44
N THR A 34 15.13 -13.96 12.30
CA THR A 34 14.23 -14.64 11.35
C THR A 34 13.16 -15.46 12.08
N PRO A 35 11.88 -15.43 11.65
CA PRO A 35 11.32 -14.52 10.63
C PRO A 35 11.39 -13.06 11.10
N GLN A 36 11.51 -12.11 10.18
CA GLN A 36 11.56 -10.69 10.50
C GLN A 36 10.20 -10.21 11.02
N ARG A 37 10.19 -9.35 12.05
CA ARG A 37 9.00 -8.97 12.83
C ARG A 37 8.77 -7.46 12.95
N ASP A 38 9.50 -6.66 12.18
CA ASP A 38 9.40 -5.21 12.21
C ASP A 38 8.46 -4.67 11.11
N ASP A 39 8.31 -3.35 11.07
CA ASP A 39 7.36 -2.69 10.17
C ASP A 39 7.68 -2.94 8.69
N GLY A 40 8.96 -3.02 8.31
CA GLY A 40 9.36 -3.35 6.94
C GLY A 40 8.96 -4.77 6.52
N ALA A 41 8.87 -5.70 7.47
CA ALA A 41 8.39 -7.06 7.23
C ALA A 41 6.87 -7.16 7.17
N PHE A 42 6.16 -6.47 8.09
CA PHE A 42 4.70 -6.58 8.19
C PHE A 42 3.92 -5.60 7.31
N GLN A 43 4.45 -4.39 7.09
CA GLN A 43 3.85 -3.31 6.30
C GLN A 43 2.37 -3.13 6.65
N SER A 44 2.07 -3.05 7.94
CA SER A 44 0.68 -2.97 8.43
C SER A 44 0.04 -1.63 8.07
N GLY A 45 -1.24 -1.66 7.70
CA GLY A 45 -2.01 -0.48 7.30
C GLY A 45 -2.42 -0.50 5.83
N VAL A 46 -3.13 0.54 5.41
CA VAL A 46 -3.59 0.74 4.03
C VAL A 46 -2.39 1.11 3.16
N ALA A 47 -2.21 0.35 2.07
CA ALA A 47 -1.18 0.64 1.09
C ALA A 47 -1.40 2.01 0.44
N TRP A 48 -0.29 2.69 0.11
CA TRP A 48 -0.39 4.00 -0.50
C TRP A 48 -0.90 3.90 -1.95
N PRO A 49 -1.75 4.84 -2.40
CA PRO A 49 -2.06 4.99 -3.81
C PRO A 49 -0.81 5.22 -4.64
N ASN A 50 -0.84 4.81 -5.91
CA ASN A 50 0.20 5.09 -6.87
C ASN A 50 -0.39 5.80 -8.10
N PRO A 51 -0.10 7.09 -8.32
CA PRO A 51 0.76 7.95 -7.50
C PRO A 51 0.08 8.34 -6.18
N ARG A 52 0.88 8.58 -5.13
CA ARG A 52 0.36 9.15 -3.86
C ARG A 52 0.01 10.62 -4.01
N PHE A 53 0.86 11.38 -4.68
CA PHE A 53 0.68 12.82 -4.87
C PHE A 53 0.38 13.14 -6.33
N THR A 54 -0.65 13.96 -6.56
CA THR A 54 -1.07 14.43 -7.88
C THR A 54 -0.85 15.94 -7.97
N ASP A 55 0.02 16.38 -8.88
CA ASP A 55 0.14 17.80 -9.23
C ASP A 55 -1.09 18.23 -10.04
N ASN A 56 -1.86 19.18 -9.51
CA ASN A 56 -3.10 19.64 -10.13
C ASN A 56 -2.85 20.68 -11.24
N SER A 57 -1.57 21.03 -11.51
CA SER A 57 -1.19 22.06 -12.50
C SER A 57 -1.74 23.46 -12.22
N ASP A 58 -2.19 23.72 -11.00
CA ASP A 58 -2.77 24.98 -10.52
C ASP A 58 -2.01 25.55 -9.30
N GLN A 59 -0.76 25.13 -9.11
CA GLN A 59 0.08 25.40 -7.92
C GLN A 59 -0.38 24.67 -6.64
N THR A 60 -1.24 23.68 -6.76
CA THR A 60 -1.61 22.77 -5.66
C THR A 60 -1.24 21.32 -5.97
N VAL A 61 -1.10 20.52 -4.92
CA VAL A 61 -0.85 19.08 -4.99
C VAL A 61 -1.88 18.35 -4.13
N THR A 62 -2.55 17.37 -4.70
CA THR A 62 -3.49 16.49 -3.98
C THR A 62 -2.74 15.29 -3.42
N ASP A 63 -2.90 15.00 -2.13
CA ASP A 63 -2.48 13.74 -1.52
C ASP A 63 -3.63 12.72 -1.63
N ASN A 64 -3.52 11.78 -2.56
CA ASN A 64 -4.54 10.77 -2.85
C ASN A 64 -4.76 9.80 -1.68
N LEU A 65 -3.82 9.72 -0.72
CA LEU A 65 -3.98 8.89 0.48
C LEU A 65 -4.92 9.54 1.49
N THR A 66 -4.86 10.87 1.62
CA THR A 66 -5.54 11.61 2.70
C THR A 66 -6.74 12.41 2.20
N GLY A 67 -6.81 12.65 0.88
CA GLY A 67 -7.75 13.56 0.24
C GLY A 67 -7.42 15.04 0.46
N LEU A 68 -6.34 15.36 1.17
CA LEU A 68 -5.91 16.73 1.43
C LEU A 68 -5.28 17.35 0.19
N MET A 69 -5.45 18.66 0.05
CA MET A 69 -4.80 19.43 -1.01
C MET A 69 -3.87 20.46 -0.36
N TRP A 70 -2.64 20.49 -0.84
CA TRP A 70 -1.54 21.27 -0.29
C TRP A 70 -1.07 22.31 -1.30
N THR A 71 -0.52 23.42 -0.83
CA THR A 71 0.23 24.30 -1.74
C THR A 71 1.46 23.54 -2.29
N LYS A 72 1.71 23.65 -3.60
CA LYS A 72 2.86 23.01 -4.24
C LYS A 72 4.18 23.57 -3.71
N ASN A 73 4.26 24.89 -3.58
CA ASN A 73 5.35 25.57 -2.89
C ASN A 73 5.12 25.49 -1.38
N ALA A 74 5.97 24.76 -0.69
CA ALA A 74 5.94 24.58 0.77
C ALA A 74 6.62 25.71 1.55
N ASN A 75 7.08 26.76 0.88
CA ASN A 75 7.58 27.98 1.51
C ASN A 75 6.99 29.20 0.80
N LEU A 76 5.66 29.20 0.66
CA LEU A 76 4.92 30.25 -0.02
C LEU A 76 5.14 31.66 0.59
N PRO A 77 5.27 31.83 1.92
CA PRO A 77 5.62 33.15 2.49
C PRO A 77 7.03 33.63 2.15
N GLY A 78 7.94 32.74 1.71
CA GLY A 78 9.33 33.06 1.44
C GLY A 78 10.21 33.16 2.70
N GLY A 79 9.74 32.69 3.85
CA GLY A 79 10.46 32.77 5.13
C GLY A 79 9.70 32.08 6.27
N ASN A 80 10.37 31.94 7.41
CA ASN A 80 9.78 31.43 8.65
C ASN A 80 9.17 32.59 9.48
N MET A 81 8.23 32.26 10.35
CA MET A 81 7.51 33.27 11.15
C MET A 81 7.00 32.70 12.48
N PRO A 82 6.68 33.58 13.47
CA PRO A 82 5.97 33.21 14.68
C PRO A 82 4.62 32.56 14.40
N TRP A 83 4.19 31.68 15.29
CA TRP A 83 3.01 30.86 15.11
C TRP A 83 1.71 31.66 14.87
N GLN A 84 1.51 32.77 15.59
CA GLN A 84 0.35 33.63 15.35
C GLN A 84 0.40 34.28 13.96
N GLN A 85 1.58 34.69 13.50
CA GLN A 85 1.74 35.24 12.15
C GLN A 85 1.49 34.17 11.08
N ALA A 86 1.78 32.89 11.36
CA ALA A 86 1.45 31.79 10.46
C ALA A 86 -0.07 31.64 10.30
N LEU A 87 -0.84 31.68 11.39
CA LEU A 87 -2.31 31.66 11.34
C LEU A 87 -2.85 32.87 10.58
N ASP A 88 -2.34 34.07 10.88
CA ASP A 88 -2.76 35.31 10.22
C ASP A 88 -2.44 35.29 8.72
N TYR A 89 -1.26 34.76 8.34
CA TYR A 89 -0.85 34.59 6.94
C TYR A 89 -1.83 33.69 6.21
N VAL A 90 -2.15 32.51 6.76
CA VAL A 90 -3.07 31.59 6.09
C VAL A 90 -4.50 32.15 6.06
N ALA A 91 -4.93 32.89 7.09
CA ALA A 91 -6.20 33.62 7.04
C ALA A 91 -6.21 34.64 5.89
N SER A 92 -5.10 35.35 5.65
CA SER A 92 -4.99 36.30 4.54
C SER A 92 -5.11 35.65 3.15
N MET A 93 -4.68 34.39 3.01
CA MET A 93 -4.80 33.61 1.78
C MET A 93 -6.26 33.38 1.36
N ASN A 94 -7.21 33.55 2.28
CA ASN A 94 -8.64 33.34 2.03
C ASN A 94 -9.41 34.61 1.68
N THR A 95 -8.71 35.75 1.57
CA THR A 95 -9.34 37.04 1.23
C THR A 95 -9.58 37.20 -0.27
N GLY A 96 -10.58 37.99 -0.65
CA GLY A 96 -10.89 38.27 -2.05
C GLY A 96 -11.26 37.02 -2.85
N ALA A 97 -10.55 36.78 -3.95
CA ALA A 97 -10.72 35.56 -4.77
C ALA A 97 -10.04 34.32 -4.17
N GLY A 98 -9.31 34.47 -3.05
CA GLY A 98 -8.54 33.41 -2.45
C GLY A 98 -7.23 33.11 -3.21
N THR A 99 -6.38 32.29 -2.59
CA THR A 99 -5.11 31.88 -3.19
C THR A 99 -5.34 30.67 -4.07
N TYR A 100 -4.86 30.74 -5.32
CA TYR A 100 -5.09 29.72 -6.36
C TYR A 100 -6.59 29.44 -6.63
N GLY A 101 -7.46 30.44 -6.37
CA GLY A 101 -8.91 30.32 -6.56
C GLY A 101 -9.65 29.67 -5.39
N TYR A 102 -8.99 29.50 -4.24
CA TYR A 102 -9.57 28.84 -3.06
C TYR A 102 -9.52 29.71 -1.80
N THR A 103 -10.57 29.62 -0.98
CA THR A 103 -10.80 30.47 0.21
C THR A 103 -10.94 29.67 1.51
N ASP A 104 -10.56 28.39 1.50
CA ASP A 104 -10.62 27.47 2.64
C ASP A 104 -9.24 26.95 3.08
N TRP A 105 -8.18 27.73 2.83
CA TRP A 105 -6.84 27.43 3.31
C TRP A 105 -6.77 27.52 4.84
N ARG A 106 -6.01 26.61 5.45
CA ARG A 106 -5.72 26.61 6.89
C ARG A 106 -4.29 26.13 7.13
N LEU A 107 -3.78 26.43 8.31
CA LEU A 107 -2.60 25.74 8.83
C LEU A 107 -3.02 24.31 9.23
N PRO A 108 -2.32 23.25 8.76
CA PRO A 108 -2.69 21.86 9.06
C PRO A 108 -2.63 21.62 10.56
N ASN A 109 -3.51 20.79 11.09
CA ASN A 109 -3.28 20.27 12.44
C ASN A 109 -2.14 19.25 12.44
N ILE A 110 -1.67 18.85 13.62
CA ILE A 110 -0.46 18.02 13.71
C ILE A 110 -0.63 16.64 13.07
N ASN A 111 -1.83 16.05 13.11
CA ASN A 111 -2.11 14.77 12.44
C ASN A 111 -2.10 14.93 10.91
N GLU A 112 -2.64 16.03 10.39
CA GLU A 112 -2.59 16.37 8.96
C GLU A 112 -1.15 16.56 8.47
N LEU A 113 -0.33 17.28 9.24
CA LEU A 113 1.06 17.55 8.88
C LEU A 113 1.95 16.29 8.98
N GLU A 114 1.78 15.48 10.03
CA GLU A 114 2.49 14.20 10.21
C GLU A 114 2.16 13.18 9.11
N SER A 115 0.96 13.27 8.52
CA SER A 115 0.56 12.37 7.44
C SER A 115 1.49 12.45 6.22
N LEU A 116 2.20 13.57 6.00
CA LEU A 116 3.18 13.73 4.94
C LEU A 116 4.47 12.93 5.19
N VAL A 117 4.72 12.39 6.37
CA VAL A 117 5.97 11.68 6.69
C VAL A 117 6.00 10.27 6.08
N ASN A 118 7.13 9.94 5.44
CA ASN A 118 7.47 8.61 4.94
C ASN A 118 8.61 8.01 5.78
N ALA A 119 8.29 6.99 6.59
CA ALA A 119 9.29 6.34 7.45
C ALA A 119 10.31 5.49 6.66
N GLY A 120 10.03 5.18 5.40
CA GLY A 120 10.97 4.56 4.46
C GLY A 120 11.99 5.53 3.86
N GLN A 121 11.93 6.82 4.19
CA GLN A 121 12.82 7.86 3.69
C GLN A 121 13.59 8.52 4.82
N ALA A 122 14.89 8.73 4.61
CA ALA A 122 15.76 9.39 5.59
C ALA A 122 15.61 10.92 5.61
N ASN A 123 15.09 11.50 4.52
CA ASN A 123 14.88 12.94 4.41
C ASN A 123 13.52 13.25 3.76
N GLN A 124 12.56 13.76 4.54
CA GLN A 124 11.21 14.00 4.04
C GLN A 124 11.17 15.14 3.02
N ALA A 125 11.90 16.23 3.26
CA ALA A 125 11.99 17.36 2.35
C ALA A 125 12.52 16.95 0.97
N THR A 126 13.61 16.20 0.91
CA THR A 126 14.18 15.69 -0.36
C THR A 126 13.19 14.76 -1.07
N TRP A 127 12.58 13.83 -0.33
CA TRP A 127 11.63 12.90 -0.90
C TRP A 127 10.39 13.63 -1.44
N LEU A 128 9.73 14.47 -0.66
CA LEU A 128 8.54 15.21 -1.07
C LEU A 128 8.81 16.14 -2.27
N ASN A 129 9.98 16.79 -2.36
CA ASN A 129 10.36 17.56 -3.56
C ASN A 129 10.39 16.67 -4.82
N SER A 130 10.80 15.39 -4.70
CA SER A 130 10.73 14.43 -5.80
C SER A 130 9.31 13.97 -6.14
N GLN A 131 8.33 14.23 -5.26
CA GLN A 131 6.93 13.84 -5.43
C GLN A 131 6.06 14.96 -6.05
N GLY A 132 6.67 16.03 -6.55
CA GLY A 132 5.95 17.13 -7.23
C GLY A 132 5.76 18.38 -6.38
N PHE A 133 6.15 18.37 -5.11
CA PHE A 133 6.25 19.59 -4.30
C PHE A 133 7.50 20.40 -4.64
N SER A 134 7.56 21.64 -4.17
CA SER A 134 8.71 22.53 -4.36
C SER A 134 9.02 23.35 -3.11
N ASN A 135 10.28 23.79 -3.00
CA ASN A 135 10.78 24.69 -1.96
C ASN A 135 10.51 24.22 -0.53
N ILE A 136 10.46 22.90 -0.31
CA ILE A 136 10.35 22.35 1.03
C ILE A 136 11.63 22.63 1.78
N GLN A 137 11.48 23.17 2.98
CA GLN A 137 12.58 23.49 3.87
C GLN A 137 12.85 22.27 4.76
N SER A 138 14.12 21.99 5.03
CA SER A 138 14.50 20.91 5.95
C SER A 138 14.07 21.12 7.41
N PRO A 139 13.99 22.35 7.96
CA PRO A 139 13.63 22.57 9.36
C PRO A 139 12.14 22.32 9.69
N ASP A 140 11.69 22.99 10.75
CA ASP A 140 10.42 22.78 11.41
C ASP A 140 9.28 23.52 10.69
N TYR A 141 8.11 22.88 10.63
CA TYR A 141 6.88 23.41 10.06
C TYR A 141 5.78 23.45 11.11
N TRP A 142 5.17 24.61 11.29
CA TRP A 142 4.09 24.79 12.25
C TRP A 142 2.86 23.96 11.89
N SER A 143 2.24 23.38 12.92
CA SER A 143 0.84 22.95 12.88
C SER A 143 -0.06 23.96 13.60
N SER A 144 -1.37 23.89 13.41
CA SER A 144 -2.37 24.69 14.14
C SER A 144 -2.69 24.14 15.54
N THR A 145 -2.04 23.06 15.96
CA THR A 145 -2.27 22.36 17.23
C THR A 145 -1.37 22.94 18.32
N SER A 146 -1.94 23.45 19.41
CA SER A 146 -1.19 23.93 20.59
C SER A 146 -0.62 22.76 21.40
N TYR A 147 0.46 22.99 22.14
CA TYR A 147 1.07 21.95 22.99
C TYR A 147 0.40 21.91 24.37
N ALA A 148 -0.24 20.80 24.73
CA ALA A 148 -1.03 20.72 25.98
C ALA A 148 -0.20 20.86 27.26
N THR A 149 1.06 20.40 27.26
CA THR A 149 1.96 20.51 28.43
C THR A 149 2.38 21.96 28.70
N ALA A 150 2.50 22.78 27.65
CA ALA A 150 2.83 24.19 27.74
C ALA A 150 2.10 24.95 26.61
N THR A 151 0.97 25.58 26.92
CA THR A 151 0.06 26.17 25.93
C THR A 151 0.62 27.41 25.22
N SER A 152 1.75 27.94 25.71
CA SER A 152 2.60 28.93 25.02
C SER A 152 3.34 28.37 23.80
N ASP A 153 3.30 27.04 23.63
CA ASP A 153 4.01 26.32 22.59
C ASP A 153 2.99 25.72 21.60
N ALA A 154 3.47 25.41 20.40
CA ALA A 154 2.70 24.73 19.37
C ALA A 154 3.48 23.56 18.78
N TRP A 155 2.75 22.57 18.26
CA TRP A 155 3.37 21.41 17.62
C TRP A 155 3.89 21.76 16.23
N PHE A 156 5.00 21.12 15.86
CA PHE A 156 5.60 21.17 14.53
C PHE A 156 6.00 19.77 14.06
N VAL A 157 6.18 19.65 12.74
CA VAL A 157 6.91 18.52 12.13
C VAL A 157 8.24 19.02 11.59
N ARG A 158 9.33 18.35 11.97
CA ARG A 158 10.66 18.60 11.39
C ARG A 158 10.80 17.85 10.08
N MET A 159 10.87 18.55 8.95
CA MET A 159 10.81 17.93 7.63
C MET A 159 12.10 17.23 7.18
N VAL A 160 13.21 17.40 7.89
CA VAL A 160 14.39 16.57 7.64
C VAL A 160 14.11 15.13 8.06
N GLU A 161 13.91 14.81 9.33
CA GLU A 161 13.70 13.41 9.72
C GLU A 161 12.22 12.97 9.74
N GLY A 162 11.28 13.91 9.97
CA GLY A 162 9.85 13.64 10.17
C GLY A 162 9.41 13.59 11.64
N ILE A 163 10.20 14.17 12.55
CA ILE A 163 9.95 14.17 14.01
C ILE A 163 8.77 15.11 14.35
N VAL A 164 7.93 14.71 15.31
CA VAL A 164 6.85 15.57 15.87
C VAL A 164 7.27 16.07 17.24
N ASN A 165 7.37 17.39 17.41
CA ASN A 165 7.74 18.02 18.67
C ASN A 165 7.09 19.41 18.80
N ALA A 166 7.33 20.11 19.91
CA ALA A 166 6.76 21.42 20.18
C ALA A 166 7.83 22.50 20.36
N SER A 167 7.47 23.73 20.01
CA SER A 167 8.31 24.92 20.16
C SER A 167 7.45 26.10 20.62
N VAL A 168 8.05 27.04 21.35
CA VAL A 168 7.39 28.25 21.82
C VAL A 168 6.80 29.01 20.63
N LYS A 169 5.57 29.51 20.74
CA LYS A 169 4.85 30.19 19.64
C LYS A 169 5.56 31.45 19.11
N SER A 170 6.53 31.99 19.83
CA SER A 170 7.38 33.11 19.39
C SER A 170 8.59 32.68 18.55
N SER A 171 8.87 31.38 18.44
CA SER A 171 9.90 30.82 17.55
C SER A 171 9.53 30.98 16.08
N TYR A 172 10.51 30.82 15.19
CA TYR A 172 10.33 31.04 13.76
C TYR A 172 10.40 29.73 12.99
N ASP A 173 9.24 29.19 12.62
CA ASP A 173 9.11 27.97 11.82
C ASP A 173 8.34 28.23 10.52
N TYR A 174 8.40 27.29 9.58
CA TYR A 174 7.82 27.43 8.25
C TYR A 174 6.32 27.13 8.23
N VAL A 175 5.65 27.60 7.18
CA VAL A 175 4.19 27.52 7.01
C VAL A 175 3.88 26.74 5.75
N TRP A 176 3.13 25.64 5.88
CA TRP A 176 2.63 24.86 4.75
C TRP A 176 1.11 24.80 4.76
N PRO A 177 0.43 25.67 3.99
CA PRO A 177 -1.03 25.71 3.96
C PRO A 177 -1.63 24.44 3.34
N VAL A 178 -2.72 23.98 3.95
CA VAL A 178 -3.53 22.86 3.49
C VAL A 178 -4.99 23.30 3.33
N ARG A 179 -5.74 22.62 2.47
CA ARG A 179 -7.18 22.81 2.29
C ARG A 179 -7.89 21.48 2.04
N SER A 180 -9.21 21.54 1.90
CA SER A 180 -10.10 20.37 1.87
C SER A 180 -10.11 19.58 3.18
N GLY A 181 -11.13 18.75 3.42
CA GLY A 181 -11.25 17.93 4.63
C GLY A 181 -10.73 16.51 4.40
N SER A 182 -9.95 15.98 5.34
CA SER A 182 -9.56 14.56 5.30
C SER A 182 -10.68 13.67 5.84
N SER A 183 -11.03 12.63 5.08
CA SER A 183 -11.93 11.56 5.54
C SER A 183 -11.19 10.38 6.18
N THR A 184 -9.86 10.46 6.27
CA THR A 184 -8.99 9.35 6.72
C THR A 184 -8.06 9.73 7.86
N ILE A 185 -7.86 11.02 8.14
CA ILE A 185 -7.07 11.51 9.28
C ILE A 185 -8.02 11.88 10.42
N TRP A 186 -7.72 11.48 11.65
CA TRP A 186 -8.54 11.74 12.82
C TRP A 186 -8.26 13.12 13.44
N GLN A 187 -9.27 13.66 14.13
CA GLN A 187 -9.10 14.86 14.96
C GLN A 187 -8.03 14.65 16.04
N THR A 188 -7.39 15.74 16.45
CA THR A 188 -6.33 15.74 17.46
C THR A 188 -6.84 15.65 18.91
N GLY A 189 -8.15 15.88 19.11
CA GLY A 189 -8.78 16.03 20.43
C GLY A 189 -8.83 17.47 20.94
N GLN A 190 -8.14 18.41 20.27
CA GLN A 190 -8.05 19.79 20.73
C GLN A 190 -9.35 20.56 20.50
N THR A 191 -9.84 21.26 21.52
CA THR A 191 -11.10 22.03 21.49
C THR A 191 -10.97 23.44 22.08
N ILE A 192 -9.79 23.78 22.61
CA ILE A 192 -9.49 25.04 23.29
C ILE A 192 -8.43 25.78 22.47
N CYS A 193 -8.61 27.09 22.31
CA CYS A 193 -7.68 27.96 21.61
C CYS A 193 -6.90 28.83 22.60
N TYR A 194 -5.67 29.16 22.24
CA TYR A 194 -4.75 29.89 23.10
C TYR A 194 -4.04 31.00 22.33
N ASP A 195 -3.78 32.12 22.98
CA ASP A 195 -2.91 33.15 22.43
C ASP A 195 -1.42 32.73 22.42
N ALA A 196 -0.54 33.63 21.98
CA ALA A 196 0.90 33.40 21.91
C ALA A 196 1.58 33.21 23.28
N SER A 197 0.95 33.66 24.37
CA SER A 197 1.45 33.46 25.74
C SER A 197 0.84 32.22 26.42
N GLY A 198 -0.04 31.50 25.73
CA GLY A 198 -0.71 30.31 26.24
C GLY A 198 -1.95 30.59 27.07
N ILE A 199 -2.48 31.82 27.04
CA ILE A 199 -3.75 32.15 27.70
C ILE A 199 -4.90 31.69 26.82
N THR A 200 -5.90 31.05 27.43
CA THR A 200 -7.12 30.62 26.74
C THR A 200 -7.89 31.82 26.17
N ILE A 201 -8.29 31.71 24.91
CA ILE A 201 -9.06 32.72 24.18
C ILE A 201 -10.31 32.11 23.55
N ASN A 202 -11.22 32.96 23.08
CA ASN A 202 -12.34 32.50 22.24
C ASN A 202 -11.78 31.98 20.90
N CYS A 203 -12.18 30.76 20.51
CA CYS A 203 -11.73 30.12 19.29
C CYS A 203 -12.22 30.79 17.99
N THR A 204 -13.30 31.57 18.03
CA THR A 204 -13.97 32.07 16.82
C THR A 204 -13.04 32.93 15.98
N GLY A 205 -12.78 32.51 14.74
CA GLY A 205 -11.95 33.21 13.75
C GLY A 205 -10.45 33.11 13.99
N THR A 206 -9.99 32.19 14.84
CA THR A 206 -8.56 32.04 15.17
C THR A 206 -7.80 31.17 14.16
N GLY A 207 -8.49 30.30 13.42
CA GLY A 207 -7.89 29.31 12.54
C GLY A 207 -7.12 28.20 13.26
N GLN A 208 -7.20 28.13 14.59
CA GLN A 208 -6.51 27.13 15.40
C GLN A 208 -7.22 25.78 15.33
N ASP A 209 -6.49 24.71 15.65
CA ASP A 209 -7.04 23.36 15.66
C ASP A 209 -8.22 23.21 16.63
N GLY A 210 -8.17 23.90 17.78
CA GLY A 210 -9.30 23.96 18.73
C GLY A 210 -10.59 24.52 18.15
N GLU A 211 -10.50 25.43 17.16
CA GLU A 211 -11.64 25.96 16.42
C GLU A 211 -12.07 25.00 15.31
N LEU A 212 -11.11 24.58 14.48
CA LEU A 212 -11.39 23.93 13.21
C LEU A 212 -11.68 22.43 13.34
N GLN A 213 -11.06 21.77 14.33
CA GLN A 213 -11.22 20.35 14.68
C GLN A 213 -11.28 19.45 13.44
N LYS A 214 -10.28 19.59 12.56
CA LYS A 214 -10.29 18.91 11.26
C LYS A 214 -9.94 17.43 11.39
N GLY A 215 -10.58 16.63 10.55
CA GLY A 215 -10.43 15.17 10.52
C GLY A 215 -11.68 14.42 10.99
N VAL A 216 -11.58 13.10 11.00
CA VAL A 216 -12.60 12.17 11.48
C VAL A 216 -12.73 12.31 12.99
N ALA A 217 -13.94 12.67 13.44
CA ALA A 217 -14.26 12.75 14.86
C ALA A 217 -14.10 11.37 15.53
N TRP A 218 -13.66 11.37 16.78
CA TRP A 218 -13.49 10.13 17.50
C TRP A 218 -14.84 9.47 17.82
N PRO A 219 -14.93 8.14 17.74
CA PRO A 219 -16.08 7.41 18.26
C PRO A 219 -16.26 7.66 19.76
N ASN A 220 -17.50 7.59 20.24
CA ASN A 220 -17.82 7.60 21.66
C ASN A 220 -18.55 6.29 22.03
N PRO A 221 -17.93 5.38 22.80
CA PRO A 221 -16.59 5.50 23.39
C PRO A 221 -15.47 5.36 22.36
N ARG A 222 -14.31 6.00 22.60
CA ARG A 222 -13.11 5.83 21.76
C ARG A 222 -12.49 4.44 21.92
N PHE A 223 -12.48 3.93 23.16
CA PHE A 223 -11.91 2.64 23.49
C PHE A 223 -12.95 1.75 24.18
N THR A 224 -12.98 0.48 23.83
CA THR A 224 -13.82 -0.54 24.46
C THR A 224 -12.95 -1.48 25.30
N ASN A 225 -13.23 -1.59 26.59
CA ASN A 225 -12.64 -2.63 27.44
C ASN A 225 -13.38 -3.96 27.20
N ASN A 226 -12.68 -4.96 26.69
CA ASN A 226 -13.31 -6.24 26.34
C ASN A 226 -13.46 -7.21 27.52
N GLY A 227 -12.99 -6.83 28.72
CA GLY A 227 -13.10 -7.66 29.93
C GLY A 227 -12.14 -8.86 29.97
N ASN A 228 -11.33 -9.06 28.94
CA ASN A 228 -10.34 -10.14 28.80
C ASN A 228 -8.89 -9.61 28.74
N LEU A 229 -8.62 -8.48 29.39
CA LEU A 229 -7.33 -7.79 29.38
C LEU A 229 -6.89 -7.25 28.01
N THR A 230 -7.84 -7.06 27.10
CA THR A 230 -7.64 -6.34 25.84
C THR A 230 -8.50 -5.09 25.74
N VAL A 231 -8.07 -4.15 24.90
CA VAL A 231 -8.75 -2.89 24.61
C VAL A 231 -8.93 -2.77 23.11
N THR A 232 -10.17 -2.64 22.64
CA THR A 232 -10.45 -2.31 21.24
C THR A 232 -10.40 -0.79 21.09
N ASP A 233 -9.62 -0.31 20.13
CA ASP A 233 -9.70 1.08 19.67
C ASP A 233 -10.79 1.18 18.60
N ASN A 234 -11.91 1.83 18.91
CA ASN A 234 -13.04 1.94 17.99
C ASN A 234 -12.75 2.91 16.83
N LEU A 235 -11.74 3.78 16.94
CA LEU A 235 -11.32 4.62 15.82
C LEU A 235 -10.61 3.79 14.76
N THR A 236 -9.66 2.95 15.15
CA THR A 236 -8.78 2.23 14.21
C THR A 236 -9.21 0.79 13.97
N GLY A 237 -10.08 0.24 14.82
CA GLY A 237 -10.43 -1.17 14.83
C GLY A 237 -9.30 -2.09 15.31
N LEU A 238 -8.21 -1.54 15.87
CA LEU A 238 -7.10 -2.32 16.40
C LEU A 238 -7.42 -2.83 17.81
N LEU A 239 -6.83 -3.99 18.15
CA LEU A 239 -6.94 -4.57 19.48
C LEU A 239 -5.58 -4.52 20.17
N TRP A 240 -5.58 -3.89 21.33
CA TRP A 240 -4.39 -3.59 22.12
C TRP A 240 -4.37 -4.41 23.41
N MET A 241 -3.17 -4.69 23.91
CA MET A 241 -3.02 -5.12 25.31
C MET A 241 -3.50 -4.03 26.26
N LYS A 242 -4.21 -4.40 27.34
CA LYS A 242 -4.71 -3.42 28.33
C LYS A 242 -3.62 -2.84 29.22
N TYR A 243 -2.66 -3.65 29.64
CA TYR A 243 -1.54 -3.22 30.48
C TYR A 243 -0.43 -2.63 29.62
N ALA A 244 -0.15 -1.34 29.82
CA ALA A 244 0.78 -0.56 29.01
C ALA A 244 2.18 -0.45 29.62
N ASP A 245 2.51 -1.22 30.66
CA ASP A 245 3.80 -1.22 31.35
C ASP A 245 4.72 -2.37 30.93
N THR A 246 4.48 -2.97 29.76
CA THR A 246 5.17 -4.19 29.28
C THR A 246 5.15 -5.28 30.37
N PRO A 247 3.98 -5.81 30.76
CA PRO A 247 3.89 -6.68 31.93
C PRO A 247 4.66 -8.00 31.72
N THR A 248 5.16 -8.58 32.81
CA THR A 248 5.71 -9.94 32.79
C THR A 248 4.56 -10.94 32.70
N MET A 249 4.50 -11.71 31.61
CA MET A 249 3.45 -12.69 31.35
C MET A 249 4.05 -14.09 31.24
N GLY A 250 3.86 -14.93 32.26
CA GLY A 250 4.45 -16.27 32.30
C GLY A 250 5.98 -16.21 32.19
N GLY A 251 6.55 -16.90 31.20
CA GLY A 251 7.99 -16.86 30.90
C GLY A 251 8.47 -15.61 30.15
N CYS A 252 7.54 -14.75 29.70
CA CYS A 252 7.88 -13.54 28.96
C CYS A 252 8.17 -12.40 29.92
N THR A 253 9.45 -12.23 30.26
CA THR A 253 9.93 -11.16 31.15
C THR A 253 9.56 -9.79 30.57
N GLY A 254 8.84 -8.98 31.35
CA GLY A 254 8.39 -7.63 31.00
C GLY A 254 9.42 -6.52 31.25
N GLY A 255 8.93 -5.30 31.48
CA GLY A 255 9.71 -4.10 31.76
C GLY A 255 10.24 -3.38 30.52
N ILE A 256 11.01 -2.31 30.74
CA ILE A 256 11.67 -1.54 29.68
C ILE A 256 12.75 -2.35 28.99
N LYS A 257 12.89 -2.18 27.66
CA LYS A 257 13.75 -3.02 26.81
C LYS A 257 14.41 -2.21 25.70
N TYR A 258 15.56 -2.71 25.25
CA TYR A 258 16.13 -2.30 23.97
C TYR A 258 15.21 -2.73 22.84
N TRP A 259 15.37 -2.13 21.67
CA TRP A 259 14.43 -2.35 20.56
C TRP A 259 14.34 -3.83 20.13
N GLN A 260 15.48 -4.50 19.91
CA GLN A 260 15.46 -5.92 19.50
C GLN A 260 14.84 -6.86 20.57
N PRO A 261 15.23 -6.78 21.86
CA PRO A 261 14.56 -7.52 22.93
C PRO A 261 13.05 -7.21 23.06
N THR A 262 12.59 -6.05 22.57
CA THR A 262 11.16 -5.73 22.52
C THR A 262 10.42 -6.59 21.49
N LEU A 263 10.99 -6.77 20.30
CA LEU A 263 10.45 -7.71 19.30
C LEU A 263 10.46 -9.15 19.82
N ASP A 264 11.50 -9.53 20.58
CA ASP A 264 11.61 -10.86 21.16
C ASP A 264 10.61 -11.10 22.30
N TYR A 265 10.27 -10.05 23.06
CA TYR A 265 9.18 -10.10 24.04
C TYR A 265 7.84 -10.41 23.37
N VAL A 266 7.53 -9.75 22.24
CA VAL A 266 6.30 -10.02 21.49
C VAL A 266 6.30 -11.44 20.89
N LEU A 267 7.44 -11.91 20.39
CA LEU A 267 7.59 -13.29 19.94
C LEU A 267 7.30 -14.30 21.07
N CYS A 268 7.77 -14.02 22.29
CA CYS A 268 7.47 -14.82 23.46
C CYS A 268 5.97 -14.84 23.77
N LEU A 269 5.28 -13.69 23.72
CA LEU A 269 3.83 -13.62 23.93
C LEU A 269 3.07 -14.52 22.94
N ASN A 270 3.49 -14.52 21.67
CA ASN A 270 2.89 -15.35 20.65
C ASN A 270 3.14 -16.84 20.88
N ALA A 271 4.36 -17.22 21.26
CA ALA A 271 4.69 -18.60 21.61
C ALA A 271 3.90 -19.10 22.83
N ALA A 272 3.59 -18.20 23.77
CA ALA A 272 2.78 -18.49 24.95
C ALA A 272 1.25 -18.47 24.67
N ASN A 273 0.82 -18.19 23.45
CA ASN A 273 -0.58 -17.97 23.07
C ASN A 273 -1.29 -16.98 24.03
N TYR A 274 -0.62 -15.87 24.32
CA TYR A 274 -1.06 -14.94 25.35
C TYR A 274 -2.46 -14.38 25.07
N LEU A 275 -3.37 -14.52 26.04
CA LEU A 275 -4.81 -14.20 25.94
C LEU A 275 -5.55 -14.99 24.85
N GLY A 276 -5.02 -16.14 24.44
CA GLY A 276 -5.58 -16.96 23.37
C GLY A 276 -5.17 -16.51 21.96
N TYR A 277 -4.14 -15.67 21.86
CA TYR A 277 -3.68 -15.08 20.61
C TYR A 277 -2.19 -15.33 20.35
N SER A 278 -1.85 -15.53 19.07
CA SER A 278 -0.50 -15.86 18.61
C SER A 278 0.04 -14.90 17.52
N ASP A 279 -0.64 -13.78 17.32
CA ASP A 279 -0.41 -12.78 16.27
C ASP A 279 -0.28 -11.36 16.84
N TRP A 280 0.16 -11.24 18.10
CA TRP A 280 0.62 -9.97 18.64
C TRP A 280 1.83 -9.47 17.85
N ARG A 281 1.90 -8.16 17.65
CA ARG A 281 3.05 -7.47 17.06
C ARG A 281 3.31 -6.16 17.80
N LEU A 282 4.52 -5.64 17.63
CA LEU A 282 4.82 -4.28 18.04
C LEU A 282 4.15 -3.32 17.02
N PRO A 283 3.42 -2.28 17.47
CA PRO A 283 2.74 -1.35 16.57
C PRO A 283 3.76 -0.61 15.71
N ASN A 284 3.42 -0.32 14.47
CA ASN A 284 4.20 0.64 13.70
C ASN A 284 3.95 2.06 14.21
N ILE A 285 4.74 3.04 13.72
CA ILE A 285 4.67 4.39 14.27
C ILE A 285 3.31 5.06 14.07
N LYS A 286 2.61 4.78 12.96
CA LYS A 286 1.28 5.35 12.68
C LYS A 286 0.21 4.78 13.63
N GLU A 287 0.29 3.49 13.94
CA GLU A 287 -0.60 2.83 14.89
C GLU A 287 -0.39 3.34 16.31
N LEU A 288 0.88 3.43 16.75
CA LEU A 288 1.19 3.92 18.09
C LEU A 288 0.79 5.39 18.26
N PHE A 289 1.05 6.22 17.25
CA PHE A 289 0.66 7.64 17.25
C PHE A 289 -0.85 7.85 17.20
N SER A 290 -1.62 6.90 16.64
CA SER A 290 -3.09 7.00 16.61
C SER A 290 -3.77 7.01 17.99
N LEU A 291 -3.07 6.57 19.03
CA LEU A 291 -3.57 6.60 20.41
C LEU A 291 -3.55 8.00 21.04
N ILE A 292 -2.84 8.96 20.42
CA ILE A 292 -2.52 10.25 21.01
C ILE A 292 -3.70 11.23 20.95
N ASP A 293 -4.03 11.78 22.12
CA ASP A 293 -4.88 12.95 22.31
C ASP A 293 -4.01 14.16 22.62
N HIS A 294 -3.91 15.10 21.66
CA HIS A 294 -3.10 16.30 21.80
C HIS A 294 -3.74 17.38 22.68
N ALA A 295 -4.94 17.16 23.23
CA ALA A 295 -5.52 17.96 24.30
C ALA A 295 -5.14 17.43 25.70
N MET A 296 -4.59 16.22 25.78
CA MET A 296 -4.22 15.55 27.02
C MET A 296 -2.70 15.47 27.16
N TYR A 297 -2.25 15.33 28.40
CA TYR A 297 -0.85 15.07 28.73
C TYR A 297 -0.80 14.26 30.03
N ASN A 298 0.25 13.46 30.19
CA ASN A 298 0.49 12.60 31.35
C ASN A 298 -0.71 11.70 31.80
N PRO A 299 -1.22 10.79 30.95
CA PRO A 299 -0.78 10.50 29.58
C PRO A 299 -1.61 11.22 28.50
N PRO A 300 -1.09 11.36 27.27
CA PRO A 300 -1.78 11.96 26.13
C PRO A 300 -2.71 10.94 25.46
N VAL A 301 -3.59 10.31 26.24
CA VAL A 301 -4.56 9.32 25.76
C VAL A 301 -5.96 9.82 26.16
N PRO A 302 -6.98 9.68 25.30
CA PRO A 302 -8.33 10.19 25.58
C PRO A 302 -8.85 9.86 26.99
N SER A 303 -9.44 10.85 27.65
CA SER A 303 -9.93 10.69 29.03
C SER A 303 -10.94 9.53 29.14
N GLY A 304 -10.86 8.79 30.25
CA GLY A 304 -11.68 7.59 30.48
C GLY A 304 -11.21 6.35 29.74
N HIS A 305 -10.01 6.35 29.15
CA HIS A 305 -9.44 5.18 28.50
C HIS A 305 -9.32 3.98 29.46
N PRO A 306 -9.46 2.73 28.96
CA PRO A 306 -9.37 1.53 29.79
C PRO A 306 -7.94 1.00 29.97
N PHE A 307 -6.93 1.58 29.31
CA PHE A 307 -5.53 1.18 29.51
C PHE A 307 -5.10 1.34 30.98
N THR A 308 -4.28 0.41 31.46
CA THR A 308 -3.76 0.38 32.82
C THR A 308 -2.24 0.58 32.78
N ASN A 309 -1.71 1.33 33.74
CA ASN A 309 -0.28 1.60 33.88
C ASN A 309 0.37 2.22 32.62
N VAL A 310 -0.32 3.18 31.99
CA VAL A 310 0.29 3.98 30.91
C VAL A 310 1.47 4.77 31.50
N GLN A 311 2.64 4.61 30.90
CA GLN A 311 3.91 5.12 31.42
C GLN A 311 4.14 6.54 30.94
N SER A 312 3.46 7.48 31.61
CA SER A 312 3.41 8.88 31.19
C SER A 312 4.76 9.60 31.14
N SER A 313 5.75 9.19 31.93
CA SER A 313 7.07 9.82 31.91
C SER A 313 8.08 9.11 31.01
N ASN A 314 7.63 8.28 30.04
CA ASN A 314 8.51 7.43 29.25
C ASN A 314 8.05 7.31 27.78
N LEU A 315 8.89 6.66 26.97
CA LEU A 315 8.64 6.40 25.56
C LEU A 315 8.26 4.93 25.34
N TYR A 316 7.63 4.71 24.19
CA TYR A 316 7.22 3.41 23.70
C TYR A 316 7.86 3.17 22.34
N TRP A 317 8.45 2.00 22.16
CA TRP A 317 9.00 1.61 20.86
C TRP A 317 7.88 1.34 19.86
N SER A 318 8.08 1.81 18.62
CA SER A 318 7.39 1.26 17.45
C SER A 318 8.24 0.19 16.78
N SER A 319 7.60 -0.63 15.93
CA SER A 319 8.29 -1.55 15.01
C SER A 319 8.93 -0.85 13.81
N THR A 320 8.70 0.45 13.65
CA THR A 320 9.22 1.23 12.53
C THR A 320 10.67 1.63 12.80
N SER A 321 11.58 1.19 11.94
CA SER A 321 12.99 1.60 11.98
C SER A 321 13.18 2.98 11.35
N TYR A 322 14.26 3.69 11.68
CA TYR A 322 14.58 4.94 10.98
C TYR A 322 15.40 4.64 9.71
N ALA A 323 14.91 5.11 8.55
CA ALA A 323 15.56 4.89 7.26
C ALA A 323 16.89 5.65 7.07
N GLY A 324 17.22 6.60 7.96
CA GLY A 324 18.57 7.17 8.05
C GLY A 324 19.57 6.15 8.64
N PRO A 325 20.17 6.40 9.81
CA PRO A 325 20.89 5.35 10.53
C PRO A 325 19.93 4.26 11.02
N ALA A 326 20.00 3.07 10.40
CA ALA A 326 19.22 1.88 10.76
C ALA A 326 19.45 1.37 12.20
N SER A 327 20.48 1.90 12.88
CA SER A 327 20.70 1.72 14.33
C SER A 327 19.63 2.40 15.18
N ASN A 328 18.73 3.18 14.58
CA ASN A 328 17.69 3.92 15.27
C ASN A 328 16.29 3.41 14.88
N ALA A 329 15.33 3.64 15.76
CA ALA A 329 13.92 3.34 15.55
C ALA A 329 13.03 4.49 16.02
N TRP A 330 11.81 4.53 15.51
CA TRP A 330 10.83 5.52 15.91
C TRP A 330 10.15 5.13 17.23
N SER A 331 9.86 6.13 18.04
CA SER A 331 9.24 5.98 19.35
C SER A 331 8.17 7.06 19.57
N VAL A 332 7.24 6.81 20.50
CA VAL A 332 6.25 7.82 20.93
C VAL A 332 6.38 8.06 22.43
N GLY A 333 6.50 9.33 22.82
CA GLY A 333 6.56 9.75 24.22
C GLY A 333 5.16 9.89 24.82
N MET A 334 4.86 9.12 25.86
CA MET A 334 3.55 9.16 26.54
C MET A 334 3.45 10.27 27.60
N ALA A 335 4.35 11.25 27.58
CA ALA A 335 4.19 12.48 28.35
C ALA A 335 3.24 13.44 27.64
N ALA A 336 3.42 13.60 26.34
CA ALA A 336 2.69 14.58 25.54
C ALA A 336 2.40 14.14 24.11
N GLY A 337 2.91 12.99 23.66
CA GLY A 337 2.64 12.44 22.33
C GLY A 337 3.67 12.83 21.26
N ASN A 338 4.88 13.22 21.66
CA ASN A 338 5.96 13.49 20.70
C ASN A 338 6.35 12.19 19.98
N ILE A 339 6.65 12.30 18.69
CA ILE A 339 7.31 11.23 17.93
C ILE A 339 8.80 11.51 17.98
N ALA A 340 9.62 10.52 18.35
CA ALA A 340 11.08 10.67 18.41
C ALA A 340 11.78 9.55 17.62
N ILE A 341 13.09 9.73 17.41
CA ILE A 341 13.98 8.76 16.79
C ILE A 341 15.11 8.48 17.76
N ASP A 342 15.20 7.23 18.21
CA ASP A 342 16.10 6.84 19.28
C ASP A 342 16.96 5.65 18.87
N VAL A 343 18.16 5.59 19.44
CA VAL A 343 19.14 4.52 19.17
C VAL A 343 18.66 3.21 19.81
N LYS A 344 18.58 2.15 19.01
CA LYS A 344 18.02 0.84 19.36
C LYS A 344 18.77 0.14 20.51
N SER A 345 20.08 0.35 20.63
CA SER A 345 21.00 -0.43 21.46
C SER A 345 21.33 0.17 22.83
N ASN A 346 20.95 1.42 23.09
CA ASN A 346 21.26 2.11 24.36
C ASN A 346 20.06 2.81 25.01
N ASN A 347 18.86 2.76 24.39
CA ASN A 347 17.62 3.27 24.98
C ASN A 347 16.69 2.14 25.39
N LEU A 348 16.17 2.21 26.62
CA LEU A 348 15.26 1.24 27.20
C LEU A 348 13.84 1.84 27.28
N TYR A 349 12.91 1.32 26.50
CA TYR A 349 11.53 1.83 26.43
C TYR A 349 10.49 0.73 26.59
N TYR A 350 9.23 1.14 26.77
CA TYR A 350 8.10 0.24 26.89
C TYR A 350 7.60 -0.25 25.52
N ALA A 351 6.74 -1.26 25.57
CA ALA A 351 6.07 -1.84 24.42
C ALA A 351 4.59 -1.91 24.72
N LEU A 352 3.77 -1.57 23.74
CA LEU A 352 2.32 -1.75 23.80
C LEU A 352 1.90 -2.62 22.62
N PRO A 353 1.95 -3.97 22.77
CA PRO A 353 1.64 -4.87 21.68
C PRO A 353 0.20 -4.68 21.19
N VAL A 354 0.06 -4.80 19.87
CA VAL A 354 -1.18 -4.63 19.13
C VAL A 354 -1.39 -5.81 18.21
N ARG A 355 -2.62 -6.01 17.78
CA ARG A 355 -2.99 -6.92 16.69
C ARG A 355 -4.15 -6.34 15.90
N THR A 356 -4.46 -6.99 14.78
CA THR A 356 -5.74 -6.75 14.11
C THR A 356 -6.87 -6.98 15.12
N GLY A 357 -7.84 -6.07 15.15
CA GLY A 357 -8.96 -6.24 16.07
C GLY A 357 -9.88 -7.38 15.67
N PRO A 358 -10.83 -7.73 16.56
CA PRO A 358 -11.90 -8.64 16.20
C PRO A 358 -12.65 -8.00 15.03
N VAL A 359 -12.40 -8.50 13.81
CA VAL A 359 -13.13 -8.05 12.63
C VAL A 359 -14.60 -8.18 12.97
N GLY A 360 -15.33 -7.07 12.86
CA GLY A 360 -16.78 -7.04 12.92
C GLY A 360 -17.39 -8.17 12.10
N THR A 361 -18.66 -8.51 12.35
CA THR A 361 -19.41 -9.33 11.39
C THR A 361 -19.20 -8.72 10.00
N LEU A 362 -18.54 -9.48 9.13
CA LEU A 362 -18.23 -9.03 7.79
C LEU A 362 -19.48 -9.19 6.94
N PHE A 363 -19.79 -8.16 6.17
CA PHE A 363 -20.85 -8.16 5.20
C PHE A 363 -20.26 -7.98 3.82
N ASN A 364 -20.59 -8.90 2.92
CA ASN A 364 -20.17 -8.78 1.52
C ASN A 364 -20.88 -7.59 0.88
N LEU A 365 -20.10 -6.70 0.26
CA LEU A 365 -20.60 -5.78 -0.75
C LEU A 365 -20.29 -6.40 -2.11
N ALA A 366 -21.34 -6.75 -2.84
CA ALA A 366 -21.25 -7.22 -4.21
C ALA A 366 -21.62 -6.10 -5.17
N VAL A 367 -20.82 -5.92 -6.21
CA VAL A 367 -21.03 -4.93 -7.27
C VAL A 367 -21.19 -5.66 -8.60
N SER A 368 -22.11 -5.22 -9.43
CA SER A 368 -22.30 -5.72 -10.78
C SER A 368 -22.43 -4.58 -11.78
N ASN A 369 -21.89 -4.79 -12.98
CA ASN A 369 -22.07 -3.86 -14.09
C ASN A 369 -23.18 -4.38 -15.02
N SER A 370 -23.97 -3.48 -15.59
CA SER A 370 -25.09 -3.80 -16.49
C SER A 370 -25.25 -2.75 -17.59
N GLY A 371 -26.14 -3.01 -18.54
CA GLY A 371 -26.44 -2.10 -19.66
C GLY A 371 -25.74 -2.49 -20.97
N THR A 372 -25.79 -1.60 -21.96
CA THR A 372 -25.25 -1.84 -23.32
C THR A 372 -23.82 -1.34 -23.50
N GLY A 373 -23.34 -0.48 -22.60
CA GLY A 373 -21.96 0.00 -22.55
C GLY A 373 -21.14 -0.74 -21.51
N THR A 374 -19.87 -0.37 -21.41
CA THR A 374 -18.90 -0.93 -20.46
C THR A 374 -18.31 0.16 -19.55
N GLY A 375 -17.75 -0.28 -18.44
CA GLY A 375 -17.10 0.57 -17.47
C GLY A 375 -16.63 -0.23 -16.27
N THR A 376 -15.96 0.44 -15.36
CA THR A 376 -15.40 -0.12 -14.12
C THR A 376 -16.04 0.54 -12.92
N VAL A 377 -16.16 -0.21 -11.82
CA VAL A 377 -16.58 0.32 -10.53
C VAL A 377 -15.52 0.04 -9.49
N THR A 378 -14.97 1.09 -8.87
CA THR A 378 -13.96 0.96 -7.81
C THR A 378 -14.48 1.46 -6.47
N SER A 379 -14.06 0.85 -5.36
CA SER A 379 -14.25 1.42 -4.02
C SER A 379 -13.14 2.41 -3.68
N THR A 380 -13.39 3.31 -2.73
CA THR A 380 -12.41 4.28 -2.20
C THR A 380 -11.11 3.64 -1.70
N SER A 381 -11.19 2.42 -1.20
CA SER A 381 -10.07 1.64 -0.68
C SER A 381 -9.59 0.55 -1.64
N SER A 382 -10.11 0.56 -2.88
CA SER A 382 -9.70 -0.27 -4.02
C SER A 382 -9.85 -1.78 -3.88
N GLU A 383 -10.51 -2.29 -2.83
CA GLU A 383 -10.75 -3.73 -2.69
C GLU A 383 -11.90 -4.23 -3.56
N ILE A 384 -12.83 -3.33 -3.93
CA ILE A 384 -13.73 -3.55 -5.05
C ILE A 384 -13.13 -2.86 -6.27
N ASN A 385 -12.93 -3.65 -7.31
CA ASN A 385 -12.63 -3.20 -8.66
C ASN A 385 -13.38 -4.12 -9.61
N CYS A 386 -14.65 -3.79 -9.83
CA CYS A 386 -15.57 -4.67 -10.52
C CYS A 386 -15.25 -4.68 -12.02
N GLY A 387 -14.59 -5.79 -12.37
CA GLY A 387 -13.80 -6.09 -13.56
C GLY A 387 -12.95 -7.32 -13.26
N SER A 388 -12.39 -7.41 -12.04
CA SER A 388 -11.74 -8.61 -11.47
C SER A 388 -12.31 -9.00 -10.09
N THR A 389 -12.43 -8.05 -9.17
CA THR A 389 -12.94 -8.28 -7.81
C THR A 389 -14.22 -7.49 -7.61
N CYS A 390 -15.35 -8.15 -7.83
CA CYS A 390 -16.69 -7.58 -7.73
C CYS A 390 -17.35 -7.85 -6.37
N THR A 391 -16.69 -8.54 -5.45
CA THR A 391 -17.24 -8.83 -4.12
C THR A 391 -16.13 -8.76 -3.10
N PHE A 392 -16.34 -7.96 -2.05
CA PHE A 392 -15.40 -7.84 -0.95
C PHE A 392 -16.13 -7.80 0.40
N PRO A 393 -15.65 -8.52 1.43
CA PRO A 393 -16.21 -8.45 2.77
C PRO A 393 -15.77 -7.16 3.48
N TYR A 394 -16.74 -6.32 3.85
CA TYR A 394 -16.50 -5.13 4.66
C TYR A 394 -17.01 -5.32 6.08
N PRO A 395 -16.35 -4.76 7.10
CA PRO A 395 -16.82 -4.87 8.47
C PRO A 395 -18.08 -4.02 8.72
N THR A 396 -18.93 -4.46 9.66
CA THR A 396 -20.18 -3.75 9.99
C THR A 396 -19.92 -2.28 10.38
N GLY A 397 -20.74 -1.37 9.86
CA GLY A 397 -20.62 0.08 10.03
C GLY A 397 -19.67 0.77 9.04
N ALA A 398 -18.89 0.03 8.23
CA ALA A 398 -17.99 0.63 7.25
C ALA A 398 -18.75 1.51 6.24
N SER A 399 -18.22 2.70 5.97
CA SER A 399 -18.73 3.60 4.92
C SER A 399 -17.91 3.41 3.65
N VAL A 400 -18.49 2.80 2.63
CA VAL A 400 -17.82 2.49 1.35
C VAL A 400 -18.35 3.43 0.27
N THR A 401 -17.46 4.12 -0.43
CA THR A 401 -17.84 4.91 -1.61
C THR A 401 -17.38 4.22 -2.88
N LEU A 402 -18.32 3.90 -3.76
CA LEU A 402 -18.12 3.34 -5.08
C LEU A 402 -18.05 4.46 -6.11
N THR A 403 -17.17 4.31 -7.10
CA THR A 403 -17.02 5.24 -8.22
C THR A 403 -17.14 4.46 -9.52
N ALA A 404 -18.11 4.83 -10.36
CA ALA A 404 -18.29 4.29 -11.70
C ALA A 404 -17.55 5.13 -12.73
N THR A 405 -16.68 4.48 -13.52
CA THR A 405 -15.94 5.10 -14.62
C THR A 405 -16.32 4.39 -15.91
N ALA A 406 -16.97 5.10 -16.83
CA ALA A 406 -17.34 4.54 -18.13
C ALA A 406 -16.11 4.39 -19.03
N ASP A 407 -16.06 3.30 -19.79
CA ASP A 407 -15.00 3.10 -20.78
C ASP A 407 -15.20 4.03 -21.99
N SER A 408 -14.15 4.16 -22.81
CA SER A 408 -14.22 4.93 -24.06
C SER A 408 -15.37 4.42 -24.95
N GLY A 409 -16.26 5.32 -25.35
CA GLY A 409 -17.44 4.99 -26.15
C GLY A 409 -18.67 4.55 -25.34
N SER A 410 -18.60 4.57 -24.00
CA SER A 410 -19.73 4.30 -23.10
C SER A 410 -20.07 5.51 -22.23
N THR A 411 -21.26 5.51 -21.66
CA THR A 411 -21.72 6.51 -20.69
C THR A 411 -22.27 5.84 -19.44
N PHE A 412 -21.93 6.34 -18.26
CA PHE A 412 -22.56 5.88 -17.02
C PHE A 412 -23.96 6.48 -16.90
N THR A 413 -24.96 5.64 -16.67
CA THR A 413 -26.38 6.02 -16.69
C THR A 413 -27.05 5.99 -15.32
N GLY A 414 -26.47 5.29 -14.34
CA GLY A 414 -26.93 5.35 -12.95
C GLY A 414 -26.72 4.06 -12.15
N TRP A 415 -26.99 4.19 -10.84
CA TRP A 415 -26.93 3.11 -9.85
C TRP A 415 -28.30 2.50 -9.56
N SER A 416 -28.32 1.22 -9.17
CA SER A 416 -29.52 0.53 -8.69
C SER A 416 -29.21 -0.52 -7.60
N VAL A 417 -30.27 -1.13 -7.07
CA VAL A 417 -30.30 -2.09 -5.94
C VAL A 417 -30.09 -1.40 -4.59
N ASP A 418 -28.95 -1.56 -3.91
CA ASP A 418 -28.68 -0.90 -2.62
C ASP A 418 -28.13 0.53 -2.79
N CYS A 419 -27.94 0.98 -4.03
CA CYS A 419 -27.57 2.33 -4.39
C CYS A 419 -28.54 2.95 -5.41
N SER A 420 -28.62 4.28 -5.48
CA SER A 420 -29.46 5.00 -6.45
C SER A 420 -28.85 6.32 -6.91
N GLY A 421 -29.31 6.83 -8.05
CA GLY A 421 -28.91 8.13 -8.61
C GLY A 421 -27.98 8.02 -9.82
N THR A 422 -27.71 9.17 -10.44
CA THR A 422 -26.92 9.27 -11.68
C THR A 422 -25.54 9.90 -11.46
N SER A 423 -25.19 10.23 -10.22
CA SER A 423 -23.83 10.65 -9.85
C SER A 423 -22.86 9.51 -10.14
N SER A 424 -21.66 9.82 -10.63
CA SER A 424 -20.59 8.81 -10.83
C SER A 424 -20.14 8.16 -9.53
N THR A 425 -20.54 8.68 -8.36
CA THR A 425 -20.22 8.14 -7.05
C THR A 425 -21.45 7.69 -6.27
N CYS A 426 -21.26 6.69 -5.41
CA CYS A 426 -22.26 6.16 -4.51
C CYS A 426 -21.68 5.77 -3.14
N THR A 427 -22.17 6.34 -2.05
CA THR A 427 -21.72 6.03 -0.68
C THR A 427 -22.72 5.16 0.07
N LEU A 428 -22.24 4.10 0.71
CA LEU A 428 -23.03 3.08 1.41
C LEU A 428 -22.47 2.81 2.80
N THR A 429 -23.34 2.58 3.78
CA THR A 429 -22.95 2.09 5.10
C THR A 429 -23.27 0.60 5.23
N MET A 430 -22.28 -0.21 5.60
CA MET A 430 -22.38 -1.67 5.66
C MET A 430 -23.04 -2.14 6.97
N SER A 431 -24.37 -2.18 7.00
CA SER A 431 -25.14 -2.74 8.13
C SER A 431 -25.65 -4.16 7.89
N SER A 432 -25.51 -4.64 6.65
CA SER A 432 -25.85 -5.99 6.18
C SER A 432 -25.08 -6.25 4.88
N ALA A 433 -25.17 -7.46 4.33
CA ALA A 433 -24.72 -7.70 2.95
C ALA A 433 -25.49 -6.77 1.99
N LYS A 434 -24.78 -6.22 1.01
CA LYS A 434 -25.32 -5.25 0.04
C LYS A 434 -24.96 -5.65 -1.38
N ASN A 435 -25.84 -5.33 -2.33
CA ASN A 435 -25.65 -5.54 -3.76
C ASN A 435 -25.87 -4.21 -4.48
N VAL A 436 -24.95 -3.83 -5.35
CA VAL A 436 -25.02 -2.57 -6.10
C VAL A 436 -24.86 -2.85 -7.58
N THR A 437 -25.71 -2.27 -8.41
CA THR A 437 -25.56 -2.38 -9.87
C THR A 437 -25.26 -1.02 -10.49
N ALA A 438 -24.15 -0.92 -11.22
CA ALA A 438 -23.82 0.21 -12.10
C ALA A 438 -24.33 -0.06 -13.51
N THR A 439 -24.94 0.92 -14.16
CA THR A 439 -25.46 0.77 -15.54
C THR A 439 -24.70 1.66 -16.51
N PHE A 440 -24.15 1.09 -17.58
CA PHE A 440 -23.45 1.78 -18.65
C PHE A 440 -24.20 1.62 -19.99
N ALA A 441 -24.20 2.65 -20.84
CA ALA A 441 -24.88 2.61 -22.14
C ALA A 441 -23.97 3.10 -23.28
N ASN A 442 -24.07 2.42 -24.43
CA ASN A 442 -23.48 2.90 -25.69
C ASN A 442 -24.27 4.10 -26.24
N PRO A 443 -23.61 5.05 -26.93
CA PRO A 443 -24.31 6.12 -27.63
C PRO A 443 -25.24 5.49 -28.68
N THR A 444 -26.51 5.91 -28.69
CA THR A 444 -27.46 5.49 -29.72
C THR A 444 -27.00 6.06 -31.06
N PRO A 445 -26.88 5.26 -32.15
CA PRO A 445 -26.47 5.79 -33.43
C PRO A 445 -27.48 6.84 -33.91
N THR A 446 -27.03 8.07 -34.09
CA THR A 446 -27.81 9.14 -34.70
C THR A 446 -28.15 8.73 -36.14
N PRO A 447 -29.41 8.77 -36.60
CA PRO A 447 -29.75 8.37 -37.96
C PRO A 447 -29.04 9.28 -38.97
N THR A 448 -28.24 8.68 -39.85
CA THR A 448 -27.53 9.37 -40.93
C THR A 448 -28.53 10.02 -41.89
N PRO A 449 -28.42 11.33 -42.19
CA PRO A 449 -29.34 12.00 -43.13
C PRO A 449 -29.13 11.48 -44.56
N THR A 450 -30.22 11.10 -45.22
CA THR A 450 -30.26 10.62 -46.61
C THR A 450 -29.75 11.70 -47.58
N ALA A 451 -28.73 11.38 -48.38
CA ALA A 451 -28.13 12.31 -49.34
C ALA A 451 -29.03 12.54 -50.58
N THR A 452 -29.26 13.82 -50.92
CA THR A 452 -29.95 14.30 -52.11
C THR A 452 -29.06 14.19 -53.36
N PRO A 453 -29.53 13.70 -54.53
CA PRO A 453 -28.70 13.55 -55.72
C PRO A 453 -28.41 14.90 -56.41
N THR A 454 -27.16 15.12 -56.82
CA THR A 454 -26.69 16.29 -57.60
C THR A 454 -25.97 15.81 -58.87
N PRO A 455 -26.18 16.46 -60.05
CA PRO A 455 -25.99 15.85 -61.36
C PRO A 455 -24.55 15.85 -61.92
N THR A 456 -24.36 14.91 -62.87
CA THR A 456 -23.15 14.54 -63.62
C THR A 456 -22.67 15.61 -64.62
N PRO A 457 -21.34 15.77 -64.77
CA PRO A 457 -20.76 16.12 -66.07
C PRO A 457 -19.62 15.20 -66.57
N THR A 458 -19.77 14.92 -67.86
CA THR A 458 -18.98 14.40 -68.99
C THR A 458 -17.45 14.24 -68.92
N ALA A 459 -16.99 13.16 -69.58
CA ALA A 459 -15.67 12.51 -69.60
C ALA A 459 -14.61 13.09 -70.57
N THR A 460 -13.34 12.67 -70.40
CA THR A 460 -12.23 12.62 -71.41
C THR A 460 -11.15 11.61 -70.90
N PRO A 461 -10.42 10.87 -71.78
CA PRO A 461 -10.22 9.42 -71.62
C PRO A 461 -8.87 8.90 -71.09
N THR A 462 -8.94 7.61 -70.75
CA THR A 462 -8.01 6.55 -70.32
C THR A 462 -6.71 6.40 -71.15
N PRO A 463 -5.66 5.79 -70.56
CA PRO A 463 -5.24 4.48 -71.10
C PRO A 463 -5.02 3.35 -70.06
N THR A 464 -5.46 2.19 -70.51
CA THR A 464 -5.47 0.78 -70.07
C THR A 464 -4.06 0.27 -69.72
N PRO A 465 -3.84 -0.69 -68.78
CA PRO A 465 -4.15 -2.12 -69.01
C PRO A 465 -4.50 -2.87 -67.68
N THR A 466 -4.88 -4.15 -67.54
CA THR A 466 -4.95 -5.39 -68.34
C THR A 466 -5.93 -6.32 -67.60
N THR A 467 -6.59 -7.24 -68.29
CA THR A 467 -7.55 -8.22 -67.74
C THR A 467 -6.87 -9.40 -67.03
N THR A 468 -7.32 -9.75 -65.82
CA THR A 468 -7.00 -11.03 -65.13
C THR A 468 -8.23 -11.46 -64.29
N PRO A 469 -8.60 -12.76 -64.26
CA PRO A 469 -9.98 -13.21 -63.99
C PRO A 469 -10.43 -13.15 -62.53
N THR A 470 -11.73 -12.96 -62.37
CA THR A 470 -12.52 -12.98 -61.14
C THR A 470 -12.48 -14.36 -60.44
N PRO A 471 -12.05 -14.46 -59.17
CA PRO A 471 -12.35 -15.61 -58.34
C PRO A 471 -13.71 -15.45 -57.63
N THR A 472 -14.49 -16.53 -57.67
CA THR A 472 -15.70 -16.81 -56.90
C THR A 472 -15.47 -16.59 -55.39
N PRO A 473 -16.44 -16.04 -54.62
CA PRO A 473 -16.22 -15.73 -53.21
C PRO A 473 -16.06 -16.99 -52.37
N THR A 474 -14.87 -17.18 -51.82
CA THR A 474 -14.61 -18.12 -50.72
C THR A 474 -15.12 -17.48 -49.43
N SER A 475 -15.95 -18.20 -48.68
CA SER A 475 -16.41 -17.82 -47.34
C SER A 475 -15.22 -17.44 -46.46
N ALA A 476 -15.26 -16.23 -45.91
CA ALA A 476 -14.27 -15.75 -44.95
C ALA A 476 -14.22 -16.72 -43.76
N PRO A 477 -13.02 -17.10 -43.27
CA PRO A 477 -12.92 -17.93 -42.08
C PRO A 477 -13.53 -17.18 -40.90
N THR A 478 -14.45 -17.83 -40.20
CA THR A 478 -14.95 -17.38 -38.90
C THR A 478 -13.74 -17.08 -38.02
N PRO A 479 -13.60 -15.88 -37.42
CA PRO A 479 -12.47 -15.58 -36.56
C PRO A 479 -12.50 -16.56 -35.39
N THR A 480 -11.48 -17.40 -35.28
CA THR A 480 -11.28 -18.28 -34.12
C THR A 480 -11.17 -17.38 -32.89
N PRO A 481 -11.95 -17.61 -31.83
CA PRO A 481 -11.89 -16.80 -30.62
C PRO A 481 -10.45 -16.80 -30.08
N VAL A 482 -9.88 -15.61 -29.89
CA VAL A 482 -8.57 -15.45 -29.27
C VAL A 482 -8.73 -15.88 -27.80
N PRO A 483 -7.98 -16.88 -27.31
CA PRO A 483 -8.11 -17.33 -25.93
C PRO A 483 -7.81 -16.16 -24.99
N THR A 484 -8.70 -15.92 -24.03
CA THR A 484 -8.55 -14.86 -23.03
C THR A 484 -7.31 -15.18 -22.17
N PRO A 485 -6.34 -14.26 -22.08
CA PRO A 485 -5.15 -14.51 -21.29
C PRO A 485 -5.48 -14.60 -19.81
N VAL A 486 -4.85 -15.55 -19.11
CA VAL A 486 -5.02 -15.74 -17.67
C VAL A 486 -3.94 -14.96 -16.94
N VAL A 487 -4.27 -14.28 -15.84
CA VAL A 487 -3.33 -13.44 -15.09
C VAL A 487 -3.12 -14.02 -13.71
N VAL A 488 -1.86 -14.25 -13.34
CA VAL A 488 -1.44 -14.50 -11.96
C VAL A 488 -0.61 -13.32 -11.46
N THR A 489 -0.38 -13.21 -10.17
CA THR A 489 0.42 -12.10 -9.60
C THR A 489 1.77 -12.59 -9.11
N ASP A 490 2.80 -11.76 -9.27
CA ASP A 490 4.09 -11.97 -8.62
C ASP A 490 4.00 -11.79 -7.09
N GLU A 491 5.12 -12.00 -6.38
CA GLU A 491 5.22 -11.81 -4.92
C GLU A 491 4.93 -10.36 -4.45
N LYS A 492 4.89 -9.40 -5.38
CA LYS A 492 4.62 -7.97 -5.18
C LYS A 492 3.26 -7.54 -5.74
N GLY A 493 2.43 -8.48 -6.19
CA GLY A 493 1.10 -8.21 -6.75
C GLY A 493 1.08 -7.77 -8.22
N ASN A 494 2.22 -7.72 -8.93
CA ASN A 494 2.25 -7.33 -10.34
C ASN A 494 1.73 -8.45 -11.25
N PRO A 495 0.96 -8.13 -12.30
CA PRO A 495 0.35 -9.13 -13.16
C PRO A 495 1.37 -9.82 -14.08
N VAL A 496 1.47 -11.13 -13.99
CA VAL A 496 2.10 -12.01 -14.98
C VAL A 496 0.98 -12.53 -15.89
N THR A 497 0.98 -12.09 -17.14
CA THR A 497 0.00 -12.51 -18.14
C THR A 497 0.44 -13.83 -18.76
N ILE A 498 -0.48 -14.77 -18.93
CA ILE A 498 -0.18 -16.11 -19.43
C ILE A 498 -1.09 -16.40 -20.63
N SER A 499 -0.49 -16.83 -21.72
CA SER A 499 -1.19 -17.28 -22.93
C SER A 499 -0.75 -18.70 -23.29
N VAL A 500 -1.62 -19.44 -23.98
CA VAL A 500 -1.32 -20.79 -24.47
C VAL A 500 -1.74 -20.91 -25.93
N ALA A 501 -1.13 -21.86 -26.64
CA ALA A 501 -1.50 -22.17 -28.02
C ALA A 501 -3.01 -22.43 -28.16
N THR A 502 -3.60 -22.00 -29.29
CA THR A 502 -5.07 -21.98 -29.51
C THR A 502 -5.77 -23.33 -29.41
N THR A 503 -5.04 -24.44 -29.44
CA THR A 503 -5.59 -25.79 -29.32
C THR A 503 -5.69 -26.28 -27.88
N ALA A 504 -4.95 -25.71 -26.93
CA ALA A 504 -4.97 -26.11 -25.51
C ALA A 504 -5.69 -25.07 -24.64
N THR A 505 -6.10 -25.46 -23.43
CA THR A 505 -6.84 -24.60 -22.50
C THR A 505 -6.27 -24.69 -21.09
N ILE A 506 -6.03 -23.54 -20.43
CA ILE A 506 -5.68 -23.49 -19.00
C ILE A 506 -6.94 -23.81 -18.20
N SER A 507 -6.99 -25.00 -17.62
CA SER A 507 -8.12 -25.44 -16.79
C SER A 507 -7.95 -25.07 -15.31
N SER A 508 -6.70 -24.94 -14.85
CA SER A 508 -6.37 -24.41 -13.54
C SER A 508 -4.99 -23.75 -13.57
N ILE A 509 -4.82 -22.72 -12.74
CA ILE A 509 -3.51 -22.12 -12.50
C ILE A 509 -3.46 -21.50 -11.11
N SER A 510 -2.33 -21.63 -10.44
CA SER A 510 -2.09 -21.04 -9.13
C SER A 510 -0.62 -20.72 -8.96
N ALA A 511 -0.31 -19.69 -8.18
CA ALA A 511 1.04 -19.34 -7.78
C ALA A 511 1.17 -19.46 -6.25
N THR A 512 2.26 -20.02 -5.76
CA THR A 512 2.56 -20.10 -4.32
C THR A 512 3.88 -19.44 -4.02
N THR A 513 3.92 -18.67 -2.92
CA THR A 513 5.11 -17.93 -2.46
C THR A 513 6.12 -18.80 -1.70
N THR A 514 5.74 -20.01 -1.34
CA THR A 514 6.61 -21.04 -0.76
C THR A 514 6.65 -22.25 -1.68
N PRO A 515 7.84 -22.85 -1.94
CA PRO A 515 7.89 -24.18 -2.51
C PRO A 515 7.16 -25.13 -1.54
N ASP A 516 6.44 -26.11 -2.08
CA ASP A 516 5.86 -27.18 -1.28
C ASP A 516 6.89 -27.86 -0.35
N ALA A 517 6.40 -28.78 0.50
CA ALA A 517 7.17 -29.50 1.51
C ALA A 517 8.41 -30.27 0.99
N ASN A 518 8.67 -30.28 -0.32
CA ASN A 518 9.81 -30.96 -0.94
C ASN A 518 10.93 -30.02 -1.44
N GLY A 519 10.79 -28.70 -1.35
CA GLY A 519 11.88 -27.71 -1.42
C GLY A 519 12.72 -27.71 -2.72
N LEU A 520 12.72 -26.60 -3.45
CA LEU A 520 13.70 -26.37 -4.53
C LEU A 520 15.13 -26.30 -3.94
N LYS A 521 15.79 -27.44 -3.76
CA LYS A 521 17.23 -27.52 -3.46
C LYS A 521 17.98 -27.37 -4.77
N LEU A 522 18.27 -26.12 -5.17
CA LEU A 522 19.23 -25.84 -6.24
C LEU A 522 20.56 -26.49 -5.86
N SER A 523 20.89 -27.62 -6.48
CA SER A 523 22.14 -28.32 -6.21
C SER A 523 23.30 -27.41 -6.60
N THR A 524 24.16 -27.13 -5.62
CA THR A 524 25.48 -26.48 -5.74
C THR A 524 25.48 -24.99 -6.14
N GLY A 525 25.78 -24.13 -5.16
CA GLY A 525 26.56 -22.89 -5.37
C GLY A 525 25.86 -21.65 -5.90
N ASN A 526 24.66 -21.73 -6.49
CA ASN A 526 23.99 -20.55 -7.04
C ASN A 526 22.79 -20.12 -6.19
N SER A 527 22.98 -19.05 -5.40
CA SER A 527 21.87 -18.29 -4.83
C SER A 527 21.04 -17.70 -5.97
N GLY A 528 19.74 -17.96 -5.99
CA GLY A 528 18.80 -17.40 -6.95
C GLY A 528 17.49 -17.03 -6.24
N ARG A 529 16.86 -15.94 -6.63
CA ARG A 529 15.56 -15.49 -6.10
C ARG A 529 14.44 -16.05 -6.96
N LEU A 530 13.32 -16.42 -6.35
CA LEU A 530 12.09 -16.84 -7.03
C LEU A 530 11.09 -15.68 -7.03
N PRO A 531 11.21 -14.70 -7.94
CA PRO A 531 10.41 -13.46 -7.89
C PRO A 531 8.90 -13.68 -8.02
N ILE A 532 8.47 -14.82 -8.57
CA ILE A 532 7.06 -15.20 -8.77
C ILE A 532 6.69 -16.51 -8.08
N GLY A 533 7.55 -17.02 -7.20
CA GLY A 533 7.35 -18.31 -6.53
C GLY A 533 7.33 -19.50 -7.50
N THR A 534 6.54 -20.52 -7.18
CA THR A 534 6.25 -21.66 -8.09
C THR A 534 4.86 -21.50 -8.69
N ILE A 535 4.74 -21.63 -10.00
CA ILE A 535 3.46 -21.62 -10.69
C ILE A 535 3.07 -23.06 -11.00
N THR A 536 1.90 -23.49 -10.56
CA THR A 536 1.31 -24.78 -10.95
C THR A 536 0.15 -24.53 -11.89
N PHE A 537 0.14 -25.21 -13.03
CA PHE A 537 -0.95 -25.10 -14.01
C PHE A 537 -1.38 -26.48 -14.52
N THR A 538 -2.61 -26.52 -15.04
CA THR A 538 -3.14 -27.69 -15.78
C THR A 538 -3.62 -27.26 -17.15
N LEU A 539 -2.97 -27.75 -18.21
CA LEU A 539 -3.46 -27.62 -19.58
C LEU A 539 -4.34 -28.81 -19.92
N THR A 540 -5.45 -28.57 -20.59
CA THR A 540 -6.37 -29.58 -21.13
C THR A 540 -6.57 -29.34 -22.63
N ASN A 541 -7.14 -30.31 -23.34
CA ASN A 541 -7.29 -30.29 -24.81
C ASN A 541 -5.94 -30.27 -25.54
N VAL A 542 -4.86 -30.72 -24.89
CA VAL A 542 -3.55 -30.82 -25.50
C VAL A 542 -3.58 -31.92 -26.56
N GLN A 543 -3.00 -31.65 -27.74
CA GLN A 543 -2.88 -32.66 -28.78
C GLN A 543 -1.76 -33.65 -28.42
N PRO A 544 -2.06 -34.96 -28.33
CA PRO A 544 -1.07 -36.00 -28.03
C PRO A 544 0.19 -35.91 -28.89
N ASN A 545 1.38 -35.95 -28.28
CA ASN A 545 2.68 -35.91 -28.96
C ASN A 545 2.95 -34.65 -29.81
N VAL A 546 2.22 -33.56 -29.59
CA VAL A 546 2.43 -32.27 -30.28
C VAL A 546 3.02 -31.24 -29.31
N ASP A 547 3.96 -30.45 -29.82
CA ASP A 547 4.55 -29.30 -29.11
C ASP A 547 3.47 -28.28 -28.76
N THR A 548 3.24 -28.10 -27.46
CA THR A 548 2.28 -27.15 -26.90
C THR A 548 3.03 -26.03 -26.23
N GLN A 549 2.72 -24.80 -26.63
CA GLN A 549 3.36 -23.59 -26.13
C GLN A 549 2.52 -22.93 -25.04
N ILE A 550 3.18 -22.60 -23.94
CA ILE A 550 2.67 -21.71 -22.91
C ILE A 550 3.65 -20.53 -22.75
N THR A 551 3.13 -19.32 -22.85
CA THR A 551 3.92 -18.08 -22.85
C THR A 551 3.56 -17.24 -21.64
N PHE A 552 4.58 -16.82 -20.89
CA PHE A 552 4.48 -15.97 -19.71
C PHE A 552 5.07 -14.59 -20.04
N TYR A 553 4.26 -13.56 -19.95
CA TYR A 553 4.67 -12.17 -20.10
C TYR A 553 4.96 -11.60 -18.72
N MET A 554 6.23 -11.50 -18.37
CA MET A 554 6.66 -11.03 -17.06
C MET A 554 6.54 -9.50 -16.98
N PRO A 555 6.20 -8.92 -15.82
CA PRO A 555 6.36 -7.49 -15.57
C PRO A 555 7.79 -7.02 -15.87
N GLN A 556 7.95 -5.77 -16.34
CA GLN A 556 9.28 -5.22 -16.65
C GLN A 556 10.21 -5.14 -15.42
N THR A 557 9.64 -5.21 -14.22
CA THR A 557 10.35 -5.22 -12.93
C THR A 557 10.92 -6.59 -12.56
N ILE A 558 10.54 -7.66 -13.27
CA ILE A 558 10.97 -9.04 -12.99
C ILE A 558 12.00 -9.49 -14.02
N ASN A 559 13.19 -9.83 -13.55
CA ASN A 559 14.25 -10.38 -14.37
C ASN A 559 14.33 -11.89 -14.16
N VAL A 560 14.00 -12.67 -15.19
CA VAL A 560 14.13 -14.13 -15.19
C VAL A 560 15.29 -14.51 -16.10
N ASN A 561 16.13 -15.44 -15.64
CA ASN A 561 17.26 -15.95 -16.43
C ASN A 561 17.17 -17.45 -16.66
N ARG A 562 16.52 -18.20 -15.76
CA ARG A 562 16.41 -19.66 -15.83
C ARG A 562 15.01 -20.15 -15.50
N VAL A 563 14.63 -21.27 -16.10
CA VAL A 563 13.35 -21.94 -15.87
C VAL A 563 13.64 -23.33 -15.29
N PHE A 564 12.95 -23.68 -14.22
CA PHE A 564 12.99 -25.00 -13.61
C PHE A 564 11.61 -25.64 -13.65
N LYS A 565 11.61 -26.96 -13.74
CA LYS A 565 10.40 -27.78 -13.80
C LYS A 565 10.46 -28.85 -12.71
N TYR A 566 9.34 -29.12 -12.06
CA TYR A 566 9.22 -30.24 -11.13
C TYR A 566 8.52 -31.42 -11.81
N GLY A 567 9.14 -32.59 -11.82
CA GLY A 567 8.55 -33.81 -12.37
C GLY A 567 9.57 -34.93 -12.57
N PRO A 568 9.13 -36.14 -12.96
CA PRO A 568 10.02 -37.21 -13.36
C PRO A 568 10.66 -36.90 -14.74
N THR A 569 11.84 -37.45 -14.99
CA THR A 569 12.52 -37.40 -16.28
C THR A 569 12.80 -38.81 -16.78
N SER A 570 13.15 -38.97 -18.07
CA SER A 570 13.48 -40.27 -18.65
C SER A 570 14.65 -40.99 -17.97
N THR A 571 15.51 -40.25 -17.26
CA THR A 571 16.67 -40.77 -16.53
C THR A 571 16.48 -40.80 -15.01
N ASN A 572 15.42 -40.17 -14.49
CA ASN A 572 15.08 -40.19 -13.07
C ASN A 572 13.56 -40.18 -12.88
N THR A 573 13.00 -41.35 -12.55
CA THR A 573 11.57 -41.59 -12.39
C THR A 573 10.97 -41.02 -11.10
N THR A 574 11.80 -40.53 -10.17
CA THR A 574 11.31 -39.84 -8.97
C THR A 574 11.11 -38.35 -9.29
N PRO A 575 9.95 -37.74 -8.99
CA PRO A 575 9.74 -36.32 -9.21
C PRO A 575 10.78 -35.45 -8.50
N HIS A 576 11.45 -34.59 -9.27
CA HIS A 576 12.48 -33.68 -8.78
C HIS A 576 12.48 -32.39 -9.59
N TRP A 577 13.14 -31.36 -9.08
CA TRP A 577 13.38 -30.13 -9.84
C TRP A 577 14.57 -30.31 -10.79
N TYR A 578 14.40 -29.94 -12.05
CA TYR A 578 15.45 -29.94 -13.05
C TYR A 578 15.40 -28.67 -13.90
N ASP A 579 16.55 -28.27 -14.46
CA ASP A 579 16.64 -27.12 -15.37
C ASP A 579 15.88 -27.44 -16.66
N PHE A 580 14.88 -26.61 -16.97
CA PHE A 580 13.99 -26.78 -18.10
C PHE A 580 14.47 -26.00 -19.34
N ASN A 581 15.74 -25.58 -19.39
CA ASN A 581 16.37 -24.98 -20.56
C ASN A 581 17.07 -26.05 -21.42
N CYS A 582 16.41 -27.18 -21.67
CA CYS A 582 16.98 -28.27 -22.44
C CYS A 582 17.30 -27.84 -23.90
N ASN A 583 18.38 -28.38 -24.49
CA ASN A 583 18.77 -28.03 -25.86
C ASN A 583 17.78 -28.52 -26.95
N LYS A 584 16.93 -29.53 -26.67
CA LYS A 584 15.97 -30.12 -27.63
C LYS A 584 14.76 -30.78 -26.95
N SER A 585 13.55 -30.35 -27.26
CA SER A 585 12.25 -31.01 -27.05
C SER A 585 12.01 -32.05 -28.16
N VAL A 586 10.92 -32.83 -28.05
CA VAL A 586 10.46 -33.77 -29.09
C VAL A 586 10.25 -33.12 -30.47
N SER A 587 10.07 -31.79 -30.53
CA SER A 587 9.95 -31.00 -31.77
C SER A 587 11.26 -30.36 -32.25
N ASN A 588 12.41 -30.71 -31.63
CA ASN A 588 13.75 -30.14 -31.92
C ASN A 588 13.84 -28.63 -31.59
N LYS A 589 12.99 -28.13 -30.68
CA LYS A 589 12.96 -26.76 -30.11
C LYS A 589 13.50 -26.73 -28.67
N PRO A 590 13.94 -25.60 -28.11
CA PRO A 590 14.31 -25.52 -26.69
C PRO A 590 13.10 -25.77 -25.78
N CYS A 591 13.30 -26.45 -24.63
CA CYS A 591 12.20 -26.72 -23.68
C CYS A 591 11.66 -25.43 -23.02
N GLY A 592 12.56 -24.50 -22.67
CA GLY A 592 12.23 -23.21 -22.06
C GLY A 592 13.09 -22.12 -22.70
N GLU A 593 12.45 -21.06 -23.17
CA GLU A 593 13.09 -19.91 -23.80
C GLU A 593 12.78 -18.63 -23.00
N VAL A 594 13.80 -17.83 -22.70
CA VAL A 594 13.62 -16.50 -22.10
C VAL A 594 14.04 -15.43 -23.10
N ASN A 595 13.05 -14.75 -23.68
CA ASN A 595 13.22 -13.70 -24.67
C ASN A 595 13.03 -12.30 -24.05
N VAL A 596 13.62 -11.28 -24.68
CA VAL A 596 13.47 -9.88 -24.25
C VAL A 596 12.88 -9.06 -25.39
N VAL A 597 11.71 -8.45 -25.17
CA VAL A 597 11.03 -7.60 -26.15
C VAL A 597 10.69 -6.28 -25.48
N GLN A 598 11.22 -5.16 -25.99
CA GLN A 598 10.98 -3.80 -25.46
C GLN A 598 11.22 -3.67 -23.94
N GLY A 599 12.21 -4.37 -23.40
CA GLY A 599 12.55 -4.37 -21.97
C GLY A 599 11.72 -5.32 -21.10
N GLN A 600 10.70 -5.98 -21.67
CA GLN A 600 9.90 -7.01 -21.00
C GLN A 600 10.51 -8.40 -21.20
N LYS A 601 10.57 -9.22 -20.14
CA LYS A 601 10.94 -10.64 -20.25
C LYS A 601 9.72 -11.47 -20.64
N ILE A 602 9.85 -12.25 -21.70
CA ILE A 602 8.82 -13.17 -22.18
C ILE A 602 9.39 -14.58 -22.10
N VAL A 603 8.76 -15.45 -21.30
CA VAL A 603 9.20 -16.84 -21.14
C VAL A 603 8.26 -17.76 -21.89
N THR A 604 8.78 -18.56 -22.82
CA THR A 604 8.00 -19.53 -23.59
C THR A 604 8.43 -20.94 -23.19
N LEU A 605 7.49 -21.78 -22.79
CA LEU A 605 7.73 -23.20 -22.53
C LEU A 605 7.14 -24.05 -23.64
N HIS A 606 7.93 -25.01 -24.10
CA HIS A 606 7.58 -26.01 -25.09
C HIS A 606 7.40 -27.36 -24.39
N MET A 607 6.16 -27.84 -24.33
CA MET A 607 5.79 -29.03 -23.57
C MET A 607 5.03 -30.01 -24.46
N THR A 608 5.06 -31.29 -24.12
CA THR A 608 4.35 -32.32 -24.89
C THR A 608 3.75 -33.35 -23.94
N ASP A 609 2.45 -33.60 -24.09
CA ASP A 609 1.65 -34.57 -23.34
C ASP A 609 2.25 -35.98 -23.49
N GLY A 610 2.59 -36.60 -22.36
CA GLY A 610 3.31 -37.87 -22.28
C GLY A 610 4.84 -37.81 -22.46
N ALA A 611 5.46 -36.62 -22.40
CA ALA A 611 6.90 -36.45 -22.61
C ALA A 611 7.57 -35.48 -21.63
N LEU A 612 8.83 -35.10 -21.88
CA LEU A 612 9.60 -34.21 -21.01
C LEU A 612 8.86 -32.88 -20.80
N GLY A 613 8.58 -32.56 -19.54
CA GLY A 613 7.81 -31.39 -19.17
C GLY A 613 6.44 -31.72 -18.62
N ASP A 614 5.89 -32.92 -18.86
CA ASP A 614 4.63 -33.39 -18.29
C ASP A 614 4.87 -34.28 -17.07
N ASN A 615 4.26 -33.96 -15.92
CA ASN A 615 4.56 -34.58 -14.65
C ASN A 615 4.14 -36.07 -14.54
N ASP A 616 3.15 -36.52 -15.31
CA ASP A 616 2.69 -37.92 -15.24
C ASP A 616 3.26 -38.81 -16.36
N LEU A 617 3.86 -38.20 -17.40
CA LEU A 617 4.44 -38.86 -18.57
C LEU A 617 3.46 -39.80 -19.30
N THR A 618 2.15 -39.61 -19.13
CA THR A 618 1.10 -40.37 -19.81
C THR A 618 0.45 -39.52 -20.89
N VAL A 619 0.24 -40.11 -22.07
CA VAL A 619 -0.46 -39.43 -23.16
C VAL A 619 -1.96 -39.44 -22.89
N ASN A 620 -2.50 -38.36 -22.33
CA ASN A 620 -3.89 -38.30 -21.88
C ASN A 620 -4.64 -37.00 -22.26
N GLY A 621 -3.99 -36.11 -23.01
CA GLY A 621 -4.52 -34.81 -23.43
C GLY A 621 -4.44 -33.72 -22.36
N THR A 622 -3.72 -33.98 -21.26
CA THR A 622 -3.57 -33.09 -20.10
C THR A 622 -2.09 -32.95 -19.74
N ILE A 623 -1.68 -31.75 -19.34
CA ILE A 623 -0.32 -31.45 -18.87
C ILE A 623 -0.46 -30.78 -17.49
N VAL A 624 0.06 -31.37 -16.42
CA VAL A 624 -0.12 -30.89 -15.02
C VAL A 624 1.21 -30.58 -14.37
N ASP A 625 1.54 -29.30 -14.17
CA ASP A 625 2.94 -28.95 -14.01
C ASP A 625 3.25 -27.76 -13.11
N PRO A 626 4.07 -27.98 -12.06
CA PRO A 626 4.76 -26.91 -11.35
C PRO A 626 6.01 -26.47 -12.11
N VAL A 627 6.16 -25.15 -12.32
CA VAL A 627 7.33 -24.47 -12.88
C VAL A 627 7.83 -23.40 -11.93
N ALA A 628 9.14 -23.12 -11.98
CA ALA A 628 9.79 -22.09 -11.20
C ALA A 628 10.67 -21.22 -12.10
N PHE A 629 10.59 -19.91 -11.92
CA PHE A 629 11.37 -18.94 -12.69
C PHE A 629 12.40 -18.30 -11.77
N VAL A 630 13.68 -18.45 -12.11
CA VAL A 630 14.79 -18.06 -11.24
C VAL A 630 15.47 -16.81 -11.81
N GLN A 631 15.61 -15.81 -10.93
CA GLN A 631 16.49 -14.69 -11.11
C GLN A 631 17.85 -15.02 -10.50
N ASP A 632 18.91 -14.97 -11.30
CA ASP A 632 20.26 -15.06 -10.76
C ASP A 632 20.54 -13.79 -9.95
N VAL A 633 20.95 -13.95 -8.68
CA VAL A 633 21.50 -12.82 -7.93
C VAL A 633 22.99 -12.75 -8.23
N THR A 634 23.46 -11.61 -8.72
CA THR A 634 24.89 -11.34 -8.82
C THR A 634 25.48 -11.47 -7.42
N ALA A 635 26.46 -12.35 -7.24
CA ALA A 635 27.15 -12.47 -5.97
C ALA A 635 27.66 -11.09 -5.54
N VAL A 636 27.38 -10.70 -4.29
CA VAL A 636 27.96 -9.49 -3.72
C VAL A 636 29.48 -9.64 -3.81
N PRO A 637 30.21 -8.71 -4.45
CA PRO A 637 31.66 -8.82 -4.54
C PRO A 637 32.21 -8.93 -3.13
N THR A 638 33.00 -9.99 -2.90
CA THR A 638 33.49 -10.30 -1.55
C THR A 638 34.29 -9.11 -1.01
N LEU A 639 34.35 -8.99 0.32
CA LEU A 639 35.03 -7.89 1.05
C LEU A 639 36.43 -7.54 0.48
N ASN A 640 37.09 -8.50 -0.15
CA ASN A 640 38.41 -8.39 -0.77
C ASN A 640 38.44 -7.47 -2.01
N GLU A 641 37.33 -7.35 -2.77
CA GLU A 641 37.22 -6.51 -3.96
C GLU A 641 36.86 -5.05 -3.60
N TYR A 642 36.08 -4.84 -2.54
CA TYR A 642 35.91 -3.49 -1.97
C TYR A 642 37.19 -2.98 -1.30
N GLY A 643 37.95 -3.89 -0.68
CA GLY A 643 39.24 -3.57 -0.07
C GLY A 643 40.24 -2.99 -1.06
N THR A 644 40.32 -3.49 -2.30
CA THR A 644 41.23 -2.98 -3.33
C THR A 644 40.79 -1.64 -3.91
N ILE A 645 39.48 -1.41 -4.08
CA ILE A 645 38.93 -0.13 -4.55
C ILE A 645 39.19 0.98 -3.51
N ILE A 646 39.00 0.67 -2.22
CA ILE A 646 39.30 1.59 -1.12
C ILE A 646 40.81 1.85 -1.02
N LEU A 647 41.66 0.82 -1.17
CA LEU A 647 43.12 0.99 -1.15
C LEU A 647 43.64 1.85 -2.30
N MET A 648 43.05 1.74 -3.50
CA MET A 648 43.39 2.57 -4.65
C MET A 648 42.98 4.03 -4.45
N ALA A 649 41.82 4.29 -3.83
CA ALA A 649 41.38 5.64 -3.48
C ALA A 649 42.28 6.31 -2.42
N PHE A 650 42.72 5.57 -1.40
CA PHE A 650 43.67 6.07 -0.41
C PHE A 650 45.07 6.29 -0.99
N SER A 651 45.53 5.45 -1.91
CA SER A 651 46.82 5.61 -2.59
C SER A 651 46.85 6.88 -3.45
N GLY A 652 45.73 7.22 -4.09
CA GLY A 652 45.57 8.48 -4.83
C GLY A 652 45.63 9.72 -3.94
N LEU A 653 45.00 9.70 -2.76
CA LEU A 653 45.03 10.82 -1.80
C LEU A 653 46.42 11.04 -1.19
N VAL A 654 47.17 9.97 -0.93
CA VAL A 654 48.54 10.06 -0.39
C VAL A 654 49.51 10.62 -1.44
N LEU A 655 49.32 10.29 -2.72
CA LEU A 655 50.12 10.84 -3.81
C LEU A 655 49.85 12.34 -4.03
N MET A 656 48.59 12.79 -3.94
CA MET A 656 48.23 14.21 -4.05
C MET A 656 48.73 15.06 -2.87
N ARG A 657 48.83 14.48 -1.66
CA ARG A 657 49.43 15.16 -0.49
C ARG A 657 50.94 15.34 -0.60
N ARG A 658 51.67 14.42 -1.24
CA ARG A 658 53.11 14.55 -1.46
C ARG A 658 53.47 15.55 -2.57
N LEU A 659 52.59 15.77 -3.54
CA LEU A 659 52.80 16.74 -4.62
C LEU A 659 52.57 18.21 -4.19
N LYS A 660 51.74 18.45 -3.16
CA LYS A 660 51.54 19.80 -2.58
C LYS A 660 52.64 20.26 -1.61
N GLY A 661 53.62 19.41 -1.31
CA GLY A 661 54.73 19.73 -0.39
C GLY A 661 56.07 20.08 -1.07
N LYS A 662 56.10 20.20 -2.41
CA LYS A 662 57.31 20.50 -3.19
C LYS A 662 57.09 21.50 -4.34
N SER A 663 56.25 22.51 -4.11
CA SER A 663 56.11 23.68 -5.00
C SER A 663 56.30 24.96 -4.21
#